data_AF-A0A9E1KK86-F1
#
_entry.id   AF-A0A9E1KK86-F1
#
_cell.length_a   1.000
_cell.length_b   1.000
_cell.length_c   1.000
_cell.angle_alpha   90.00
_cell.angle_beta   90.00
_cell.angle_gamma   90.00
#
_symmetry.space_group_name_H-M   'P 1'
#
loop_
_entity.id
_entity.type
_entity.pdbx_description
1 polymer ?
#
loop_
_entity_poly.entity_id
_entity_poly.type
_entity_poly.pdbx_seq_one_letter_code
_entity_poly.pdbx_strand_id
1 'polypeptide(L)'
;MSRQRHVSSHSCSRSSYKFSLSCMLACALFTFFPFVHASSSIIFTESERFRYEALDGQVLHLSCYTTMTDEKQLATTKVAQLINGTLVWLIPDVSDTLERITLQIEELIDLKPPNYEKRVSNKNRQRDDLERGDAGCGQTLGVSTDRAEIGTNVSWVSSYASQLVFVDGFKRSRTWIPNNYPRDDSWDSGVVIPMSPNGYPTEIPFYPGGGLPAQIVTTIMYDEIDGHYPAGNYTLTFQGTGTIALFGDTEDLIFNDGGSYQVAVDPRQKEGVFLEILESSPSDPIHDIHFIMPGYENTHEESPFYPQFINRLRPFSPLRFAQMLQINGGDYPCDNLVNATDGSCSKGWSSRRKTTDQSQGNNRGVAYEYIIQIANEANSDLWLNIQHGATDEHMRELAKLVRATLKSNLNIYLELSNEVWNGSGPYPQYQWAIDNGLTLGLDADPMLAGGKFLVQRSLEMVKIFNDEFAGDEARLIPLVAGFVAIPDLNESMMAAMSDPAINPHGVTIKALALGAYFGGEVLNEAAYNGLEDSITVTEILKQARDSITRDRPDYEDPSYQNHSLQYYIQRSKAVADRYDLDLITYEGGQHIVQSSGWDANEFLGTKGVRANRDARMYDAYRELLSMWTTESGGGLFVHYSFVLKPSPLWGSFGALEFMGQSSAKAHKFRALRDYMSGQ
;
A
#
# COMPACT_ATOMS: atom_id res chain seq x y z
N MET A 1 -9.37 -67.59 18.44
CA MET A 1 -8.22 -68.51 18.70
C MET A 1 -7.50 -68.71 17.36
N SER A 2 -6.18 -68.76 17.21
CA SER A 2 -5.07 -68.53 18.18
C SER A 2 -3.72 -68.23 17.49
N ARG A 3 -3.13 -67.07 17.83
CA ARG A 3 -1.69 -66.76 18.04
C ARG A 3 -0.54 -67.52 17.31
N GLN A 4 0.37 -66.70 16.73
CA GLN A 4 1.86 -66.73 16.84
C GLN A 4 2.61 -67.87 16.08
N ARG A 5 3.88 -67.76 15.59
CA ARG A 5 5.04 -66.82 15.66
C ARG A 5 6.05 -67.20 14.51
N HIS A 6 7.15 -66.54 14.10
CA HIS A 6 7.83 -65.24 14.35
C HIS A 6 8.89 -64.96 13.21
N VAL A 7 9.48 -63.74 13.15
CA VAL A 7 10.90 -63.34 12.82
C VAL A 7 11.76 -64.27 11.92
N SER A 8 12.44 -63.87 10.83
CA SER A 8 13.14 -62.62 10.40
C SER A 8 13.41 -62.69 8.86
N SER A 9 13.92 -61.71 8.08
CA SER A 9 14.24 -60.24 8.13
C SER A 9 14.27 -59.72 6.65
N HIS A 10 14.83 -58.60 6.15
CA HIS A 10 15.78 -57.56 6.62
C HIS A 10 15.60 -56.23 5.83
N SER A 11 16.68 -55.46 5.62
CA SER A 11 16.85 -54.20 4.85
C SER A 11 16.65 -54.34 3.34
N CYS A 12 16.31 -53.32 2.53
CA CYS A 12 15.99 -51.89 2.73
C CYS A 12 15.40 -51.33 1.40
N SER A 13 14.85 -50.11 1.25
CA SER A 13 14.47 -49.00 2.15
C SER A 13 13.41 -48.12 1.44
N ARG A 14 12.86 -47.09 2.11
CA ARG A 14 12.11 -45.97 1.50
C ARG A 14 12.32 -44.68 2.30
N SER A 15 12.29 -43.53 1.62
CA SER A 15 12.27 -42.19 2.23
C SER A 15 10.96 -41.93 2.98
N SER A 16 10.99 -41.01 3.95
CA SER A 16 9.89 -40.79 4.90
C SER A 16 9.39 -39.35 4.89
N TYR A 17 8.11 -39.15 4.59
CA TYR A 17 7.41 -37.91 4.95
C TYR A 17 7.20 -37.86 6.47
N LYS A 18 7.48 -36.71 7.09
CA LYS A 18 7.13 -36.42 8.48
C LYS A 18 6.21 -35.21 8.54
N PHE A 19 4.92 -35.44 8.79
CA PHE A 19 4.05 -34.38 9.29
C PHE A 19 4.46 -34.00 10.73
N SER A 20 4.40 -32.71 11.05
CA SER A 20 4.60 -32.22 12.41
C SER A 20 3.34 -32.44 13.25
N LEU A 21 3.50 -32.91 14.49
CA LEU A 21 2.39 -33.14 15.42
C LEU A 21 1.98 -31.87 16.20
N SER A 22 2.67 -30.74 15.97
CA SER A 22 2.57 -29.54 16.82
C SER A 22 1.24 -28.79 16.74
N CYS A 23 0.49 -28.87 15.63
CA CYS A 23 -0.75 -28.10 15.47
C CYS A 23 -1.98 -28.74 16.14
N MET A 24 -1.98 -30.06 16.39
CA MET A 24 -3.21 -30.77 16.80
C MET A 24 -3.56 -30.69 18.30
N LEU A 25 -2.67 -30.20 19.17
CA LEU A 25 -3.00 -30.01 20.59
C LEU A 25 -3.44 -28.58 20.95
N ALA A 26 -3.16 -27.57 20.12
CA ALA A 26 -3.57 -26.18 20.39
C ALA A 26 -5.11 -26.02 20.38
N CYS A 27 -5.80 -26.73 19.47
CA CYS A 27 -7.26 -26.65 19.34
C CYS A 27 -8.03 -27.40 20.44
N ALA A 28 -7.37 -28.18 21.30
CA ALA A 28 -8.05 -29.13 22.21
C ALA A 28 -8.49 -28.53 23.57
N LEU A 29 -8.14 -27.26 23.87
CA LEU A 29 -8.41 -26.63 25.17
C LEU A 29 -9.42 -25.47 25.13
N PHE A 30 -9.86 -25.01 23.96
CA PHE A 30 -10.83 -23.92 23.84
C PHE A 30 -12.32 -24.35 23.94
N THR A 31 -12.59 -25.65 24.03
CA THR A 31 -13.95 -26.20 24.07
C THR A 31 -14.30 -26.86 25.41
N PHE A 32 -14.37 -26.10 26.51
CA PHE A 32 -15.29 -26.36 27.64
C PHE A 32 -15.39 -25.17 28.62
N PHE A 33 -16.63 -24.85 29.03
CA PHE A 33 -17.07 -23.81 30.00
C PHE A 33 -17.03 -22.31 29.58
N PRO A 34 -18.18 -21.59 29.71
CA PRO A 34 -18.28 -20.14 29.47
C PRO A 34 -18.39 -19.29 30.76
N PHE A 35 -18.28 -17.96 30.61
CA PHE A 35 -18.60 -16.89 31.59
C PHE A 35 -17.83 -16.84 32.92
N VAL A 36 -16.85 -15.92 33.01
CA VAL A 36 -16.69 -14.94 34.12
C VAL A 36 -16.09 -13.64 33.53
N HIS A 37 -16.51 -12.46 34.00
CA HIS A 37 -15.81 -11.19 33.75
C HIS A 37 -14.70 -10.96 34.79
N ALA A 38 -13.48 -10.62 34.34
CA ALA A 38 -12.46 -9.98 35.15
C ALA A 38 -11.55 -9.13 34.26
N SER A 39 -11.21 -7.91 34.69
CA SER A 39 -10.51 -6.91 33.88
C SER A 39 -9.04 -6.74 34.32
N SER A 40 -8.10 -7.18 33.49
CA SER A 40 -6.68 -6.77 33.56
C SER A 40 -5.96 -7.08 32.25
N SER A 41 -5.57 -6.03 31.51
CA SER A 41 -4.77 -6.16 30.29
C SER A 41 -3.29 -6.35 30.64
N ILE A 42 -2.62 -7.31 29.99
CA ILE A 42 -1.17 -7.49 30.04
C ILE A 42 -0.65 -7.40 28.60
N ILE A 43 0.28 -6.47 28.36
CA ILE A 43 0.94 -6.27 27.08
C ILE A 43 2.22 -7.13 27.05
N PHE A 44 2.45 -7.82 25.94
CA PHE A 44 3.69 -8.53 25.67
C PHE A 44 4.45 -7.82 24.54
N THR A 45 5.79 -7.91 24.55
CA THR A 45 6.68 -7.34 23.51
C THR A 45 7.51 -8.46 22.90
N GLU A 46 7.80 -8.37 21.59
CA GLU A 46 8.11 -9.54 20.75
C GLU A 46 9.54 -10.12 20.89
N SER A 47 10.33 -9.66 21.86
CA SER A 47 11.76 -9.98 21.96
C SER A 47 12.15 -11.14 22.91
N GLU A 48 11.20 -11.80 23.59
CA GLU A 48 11.50 -12.90 24.53
C GLU A 48 11.33 -14.30 23.89
N ARG A 49 12.40 -15.12 23.88
CA ARG A 49 12.33 -16.55 23.48
C ARG A 49 12.44 -17.46 24.72
N PHE A 50 11.48 -18.36 24.88
CA PHE A 50 11.40 -19.28 26.01
C PHE A 50 11.89 -20.70 25.68
N ARG A 51 12.53 -21.35 26.66
CA ARG A 51 12.64 -22.82 26.74
C ARG A 51 11.84 -23.33 27.92
N TYR A 52 11.27 -24.53 27.75
CA TYR A 52 10.54 -25.26 28.78
C TYR A 52 11.23 -26.62 29.01
N GLU A 53 11.46 -26.96 30.27
CA GLU A 53 11.73 -28.33 30.70
C GLU A 53 10.75 -28.68 31.83
N ALA A 54 10.12 -29.85 31.73
CA ALA A 54 9.16 -30.33 32.72
C ALA A 54 9.82 -31.37 33.62
N LEU A 55 9.92 -31.07 34.92
CA LEU A 55 10.40 -31.99 35.95
C LEU A 55 9.28 -32.20 36.97
N ASP A 56 8.85 -33.46 37.11
CA ASP A 56 7.87 -34.00 38.07
C ASP A 56 6.73 -33.05 38.51
N GLY A 57 5.85 -32.76 37.55
CA GLY A 57 4.41 -32.67 37.79
C GLY A 57 3.83 -31.40 38.40
N GLN A 58 4.59 -30.57 39.14
CA GLN A 58 4.06 -29.35 39.79
C GLN A 58 4.95 -28.10 39.75
N VAL A 59 6.10 -28.12 39.05
CA VAL A 59 6.97 -26.92 38.92
C VAL A 59 7.27 -26.65 37.43
N LEU A 60 7.11 -25.39 37.02
CA LEU A 60 7.47 -24.88 35.70
C LEU A 60 8.68 -23.95 35.83
N HIS A 61 9.84 -24.37 35.32
CA HIS A 61 10.98 -23.48 35.16
C HIS A 61 10.89 -22.73 33.82
N LEU A 62 10.74 -21.40 33.89
CA LEU A 62 10.79 -20.50 32.75
C LEU A 62 12.20 -19.89 32.66
N SER A 63 12.93 -20.22 31.60
CA SER A 63 14.19 -19.54 31.26
C SER A 63 13.94 -18.61 30.08
N CYS A 64 14.08 -17.30 30.32
CA CYS A 64 14.06 -16.29 29.27
C CYS A 64 15.49 -15.99 28.81
N TYR A 65 15.68 -15.81 27.51
CA TYR A 65 16.95 -15.42 26.89
C TYR A 65 16.71 -14.18 26.02
N THR A 66 17.38 -13.08 26.34
CA THR A 66 17.48 -11.91 25.46
C THR A 66 18.66 -12.08 24.51
N THR A 67 18.44 -11.80 23.22
CA THR A 67 19.51 -11.78 22.21
C THR A 67 20.02 -10.36 22.05
N MET A 68 21.23 -10.12 22.53
CA MET A 68 22.05 -8.94 22.24
C MET A 68 23.26 -9.39 21.43
N THR A 69 23.72 -8.55 20.50
CA THR A 69 24.91 -8.81 19.69
C THR A 69 26.20 -8.69 20.52
N ASP A 70 27.07 -9.69 20.36
CA ASP A 70 28.43 -9.85 20.88
C ASP A 70 28.68 -9.91 22.42
N GLU A 71 29.47 -10.93 22.78
CA GLU A 71 30.19 -11.18 24.05
C GLU A 71 29.63 -10.67 25.39
N LYS A 72 28.45 -11.14 25.81
CA LYS A 72 28.22 -11.87 27.10
C LYS A 72 26.76 -12.29 27.29
N GLN A 73 26.51 -13.59 27.51
CA GLN A 73 25.19 -14.05 27.97
C GLN A 73 24.99 -13.74 29.47
N LEU A 74 23.97 -12.93 29.78
CA LEU A 74 23.50 -12.66 31.14
C LEU A 74 22.16 -13.38 31.36
N ALA A 75 22.22 -14.58 31.95
CA ALA A 75 21.04 -15.41 32.20
C ALA A 75 20.30 -14.96 33.47
N THR A 76 19.30 -14.08 33.33
CA THR A 76 18.41 -13.70 34.44
C THR A 76 17.30 -14.74 34.64
N THR A 77 17.56 -15.73 35.49
CA THR A 77 16.56 -16.74 35.91
C THR A 77 15.44 -16.11 36.74
N LYS A 78 14.29 -15.82 36.13
CA LYS A 78 13.05 -15.45 36.85
C LYS A 78 12.34 -16.72 37.29
N VAL A 79 12.10 -16.90 38.60
CA VAL A 79 11.34 -18.05 39.12
C VAL A 79 9.88 -17.65 39.32
N ALA A 80 8.99 -18.45 38.77
CA ALA A 80 7.55 -18.37 39.01
C ALA A 80 7.03 -19.68 39.61
N GLN A 81 6.02 -19.61 40.47
CA GLN A 81 5.33 -20.77 41.01
C GLN A 81 3.82 -20.66 40.78
N LEU A 82 3.19 -21.76 40.37
CA LEU A 82 1.74 -21.86 40.27
C LEU A 82 1.17 -22.26 41.63
N ILE A 83 0.39 -21.38 42.25
CA ILE A 83 -0.22 -21.58 43.57
C ILE A 83 -1.73 -21.41 43.42
N ASN A 84 -2.50 -22.46 43.71
CA ASN A 84 -3.97 -22.50 43.60
C ASN A 84 -4.52 -21.92 42.28
N GLY A 85 -3.85 -22.22 41.15
CA GLY A 85 -4.24 -21.75 39.82
C GLY A 85 -3.79 -20.33 39.45
N THR A 86 -3.11 -19.61 40.36
CA THR A 86 -2.53 -18.29 40.09
C THR A 86 -1.01 -18.39 39.94
N LEU A 87 -0.43 -17.70 38.96
CA LEU A 87 1.02 -17.64 38.75
C LEU A 87 1.63 -16.51 39.58
N VAL A 88 2.63 -16.82 40.42
CA VAL A 88 3.29 -15.86 41.32
C VAL A 88 4.78 -15.79 40.99
N TRP A 89 5.31 -14.58 40.79
CA TRP A 89 6.72 -14.32 40.49
C TRP A 89 7.52 -14.00 41.76
N LEU A 90 8.77 -14.47 41.82
CA LEU A 90 9.70 -14.20 42.92
C LEU A 90 10.84 -13.27 42.45
N ILE A 91 11.11 -12.22 43.22
CA ILE A 91 12.12 -11.18 42.91
C ILE A 91 13.38 -11.41 43.76
N PRO A 92 14.58 -11.60 43.15
CA PRO A 92 15.86 -11.53 43.84
C PRO A 92 16.29 -10.08 44.11
N ASP A 93 17.08 -9.87 45.15
CA ASP A 93 17.60 -8.54 45.54
C ASP A 93 18.67 -8.01 44.56
N VAL A 94 18.78 -6.68 44.40
CA VAL A 94 19.57 -6.03 43.34
C VAL A 94 20.51 -4.96 43.93
N SER A 95 21.77 -5.34 44.14
CA SER A 95 22.84 -4.43 44.60
C SER A 95 24.17 -4.63 43.85
N ASP A 96 24.66 -5.87 43.73
CA ASP A 96 26.00 -6.18 43.15
C ASP A 96 26.20 -5.84 41.66
N THR A 97 25.13 -5.59 40.89
CA THR A 97 25.24 -5.44 39.42
C THR A 97 25.78 -4.08 38.97
N LEU A 98 25.56 -3.01 39.75
CA LEU A 98 25.82 -1.63 39.32
C LEU A 98 27.30 -1.23 39.34
N GLU A 99 28.11 -1.69 40.31
CA GLU A 99 29.53 -1.30 40.41
C GLU A 99 30.39 -1.77 39.23
N ARG A 100 29.98 -2.80 38.48
CA ARG A 100 30.78 -3.38 37.39
C ARG A 100 30.66 -2.65 36.06
N ILE A 101 29.61 -1.85 35.84
CA ILE A 101 29.38 -1.18 34.55
C ILE A 101 30.23 0.09 34.41
N THR A 102 30.42 0.82 35.52
CA THR A 102 31.15 2.11 35.56
C THR A 102 32.62 2.01 35.17
N LEU A 103 33.23 0.82 35.26
CA LEU A 103 34.68 0.60 35.06
C LEU A 103 35.10 0.18 33.63
N GLN A 104 34.18 0.08 32.67
CA GLN A 104 34.53 -0.30 31.28
C GLN A 104 34.36 0.83 30.24
N ILE A 105 33.99 2.04 30.64
CA ILE A 105 33.65 3.14 29.71
C ILE A 105 34.82 4.12 29.47
N GLU A 106 35.88 4.11 30.30
CA GLU A 106 36.98 5.09 30.22
C GLU A 106 38.09 4.76 29.20
N GLU A 107 38.08 3.60 28.53
CA GLU A 107 39.25 3.08 27.77
C GLU A 107 39.17 3.17 26.23
N LEU A 108 38.14 3.82 25.66
CA LEU A 108 37.96 3.96 24.19
C LEU A 108 37.72 5.41 23.72
N ILE A 109 38.57 6.34 24.17
CA ILE A 109 38.65 7.70 23.62
C ILE A 109 40.09 8.07 23.24
N ASP A 110 40.56 7.63 22.06
CA ASP A 110 41.36 8.47 21.16
C ASP A 110 41.41 7.93 19.73
N LEU A 111 41.41 8.84 18.75
CA LEU A 111 42.07 8.80 17.42
C LEU A 111 41.46 9.88 16.50
N LYS A 112 42.30 10.76 15.95
CA LYS A 112 41.90 11.89 15.09
C LYS A 112 42.16 11.62 13.59
N PRO A 113 41.33 12.19 12.68
CA PRO A 113 41.47 12.01 11.24
C PRO A 113 42.46 12.99 10.59
N PRO A 114 42.98 12.68 9.39
CA PRO A 114 43.69 13.64 8.55
C PRO A 114 43.03 13.91 7.18
N ASN A 115 42.38 15.08 7.09
CA ASN A 115 42.42 16.02 5.96
C ASN A 115 41.81 15.70 4.58
N TYR A 116 41.55 16.79 3.86
CA TYR A 116 40.70 16.91 2.68
C TYR A 116 41.33 17.96 1.75
N GLU A 117 41.66 17.63 0.50
CA GLU A 117 42.08 18.62 -0.51
C GLU A 117 41.25 18.52 -1.80
N LYS A 118 40.85 19.68 -2.32
CA LYS A 118 40.16 19.80 -3.62
C LYS A 118 41.16 20.16 -4.72
N ARG A 119 41.01 19.54 -5.91
CA ARG A 119 41.32 20.22 -7.17
C ARG A 119 40.20 20.01 -8.19
N VAL A 120 39.84 21.11 -8.86
CA VAL A 120 38.86 21.16 -9.95
C VAL A 120 39.57 21.66 -11.20
N SER A 121 39.31 21.05 -12.36
CA SER A 121 39.60 21.66 -13.66
C SER A 121 38.65 21.14 -14.74
N ASN A 122 37.93 22.06 -15.38
CA ASN A 122 36.94 21.78 -16.42
C ASN A 122 37.53 21.13 -17.68
N LYS A 123 36.67 20.43 -18.44
CA LYS A 123 36.65 20.55 -19.90
C LYS A 123 35.28 20.17 -20.49
N ASN A 124 34.56 21.18 -20.98
CA ASN A 124 33.38 20.98 -21.82
C ASN A 124 33.79 20.43 -23.19
N ARG A 125 32.87 19.70 -23.83
CA ARG A 125 32.68 19.76 -25.29
C ARG A 125 31.22 19.46 -25.64
N GLN A 126 30.59 20.39 -26.35
CA GLN A 126 29.30 20.18 -27.01
C GLN A 126 29.46 19.20 -28.18
N ARG A 127 28.33 18.64 -28.62
CA ARG A 127 27.92 18.74 -30.03
C ARG A 127 26.40 18.82 -30.12
N ASP A 128 25.94 19.81 -30.88
CA ASP A 128 24.57 19.97 -31.35
C ASP A 128 24.42 19.25 -32.71
N ASP A 129 23.17 19.04 -33.16
CA ASP A 129 22.66 18.79 -34.54
C ASP A 129 21.24 18.16 -34.33
N LEU A 130 20.07 18.67 -34.78
CA LEU A 130 19.63 19.42 -35.98
C LEU A 130 19.84 18.60 -37.28
N GLU A 131 18.85 18.36 -38.16
CA GLU A 131 17.55 19.00 -38.41
C GLU A 131 16.55 18.06 -39.15
N ARG A 132 15.30 18.52 -39.34
CA ARG A 132 14.29 18.28 -40.44
C ARG A 132 14.28 16.91 -41.19
N GLY A 133 13.15 16.29 -41.54
CA GLY A 133 11.75 16.73 -41.59
C GLY A 133 11.28 17.04 -43.03
N ASP A 134 10.49 16.14 -43.64
CA ASP A 134 9.81 16.38 -44.93
C ASP A 134 8.52 15.50 -45.06
N ALA A 135 7.63 15.81 -46.01
CA ALA A 135 6.29 15.23 -46.10
C ALA A 135 5.99 14.53 -47.44
N GLY A 136 5.27 13.40 -47.40
CA GLY A 136 4.82 12.65 -48.58
C GLY A 136 3.41 12.07 -48.39
N CYS A 137 2.51 12.29 -49.35
CA CYS A 137 1.12 11.83 -49.28
C CYS A 137 0.96 10.43 -49.88
N GLY A 138 0.31 9.53 -49.15
CA GLY A 138 -0.08 8.21 -49.65
C GLY A 138 -1.15 7.56 -48.77
N GLN A 139 -2.38 7.40 -49.29
CA GLN A 139 -3.42 6.64 -48.60
C GLN A 139 -3.21 5.14 -48.80
N THR A 140 -2.43 4.52 -47.92
CA THR A 140 -2.61 3.10 -47.59
C THR A 140 -3.59 2.98 -46.42
N LEU A 141 -4.45 1.95 -46.45
CA LEU A 141 -5.27 1.61 -45.28
C LEU A 141 -4.35 1.37 -44.09
N GLY A 142 -4.48 2.19 -43.06
CA GLY A 142 -3.63 2.11 -41.88
C GLY A 142 -3.93 0.81 -41.13
N VAL A 143 -2.96 -0.11 -41.15
CA VAL A 143 -2.74 -0.96 -39.98
C VAL A 143 -2.54 0.01 -38.82
N SER A 144 -3.37 -0.11 -37.78
CA SER A 144 -3.14 0.64 -36.56
C SER A 144 -1.74 0.29 -36.07
N THR A 145 -0.87 1.28 -35.94
CA THR A 145 0.36 1.11 -35.15
C THR A 145 -0.09 1.12 -33.70
N ASP A 146 -0.61 -0.01 -33.24
CA ASP A 146 -1.21 -0.18 -31.92
C ASP A 146 -0.19 0.24 -30.87
N ARG A 147 -0.40 1.45 -30.33
CA ARG A 147 0.42 1.96 -29.25
C ARG A 147 0.06 1.12 -28.05
N ALA A 148 1.05 0.43 -27.49
CA ALA A 148 0.85 -0.36 -26.30
C ALA A 148 0.20 0.51 -25.22
N GLU A 149 -1.03 0.14 -24.84
CA GLU A 149 -1.78 0.85 -23.82
C GLU A 149 -1.09 0.65 -22.47
N ILE A 150 -0.68 1.75 -21.86
CA ILE A 150 -0.10 1.74 -20.52
C ILE A 150 -0.96 2.60 -19.61
N GLY A 151 -1.56 1.95 -18.61
CA GLY A 151 -2.21 2.62 -17.49
C GLY A 151 -1.25 2.81 -16.32
N THR A 152 -1.71 3.43 -15.24
CA THR A 152 -0.98 3.43 -13.97
C THR A 152 -1.94 3.59 -12.79
N ASN A 153 -1.61 3.04 -11.62
CA ASN A 153 -2.34 3.43 -10.42
C ASN A 153 -1.93 4.85 -10.01
N VAL A 154 -2.92 5.66 -9.66
CA VAL A 154 -2.72 6.96 -9.03
C VAL A 154 -2.55 6.73 -7.54
N SER A 155 -1.47 7.24 -6.95
CA SER A 155 -1.13 6.94 -5.55
C SER A 155 -2.07 7.63 -4.56
N TRP A 156 -2.01 7.24 -3.29
CA TRP A 156 -2.83 7.84 -2.24
C TRP A 156 -2.54 9.34 -2.07
N VAL A 157 -3.51 10.02 -1.47
CA VAL A 157 -3.30 11.35 -0.88
C VAL A 157 -2.96 11.14 0.60
N SER A 158 -1.96 11.85 1.11
CA SER A 158 -1.67 11.99 2.54
C SER A 158 -0.74 13.18 2.77
N SER A 159 -0.45 13.52 4.02
CA SER A 159 0.54 14.56 4.33
C SER A 159 1.93 14.17 3.77
N TYR A 160 2.28 12.89 3.86
CA TYR A 160 3.57 12.29 3.47
C TYR A 160 3.66 11.77 2.00
N ALA A 161 2.61 11.89 1.20
CA ALA A 161 2.60 11.41 -0.20
C ALA A 161 3.44 12.31 -1.14
N SER A 162 4.48 11.77 -1.80
CA SER A 162 5.29 12.56 -2.76
C SER A 162 4.56 12.91 -4.07
N GLN A 163 3.31 12.46 -4.21
CA GLN A 163 2.35 12.85 -5.24
C GLN A 163 1.58 14.12 -4.82
N LEU A 164 1.86 15.25 -5.47
CA LEU A 164 1.10 16.48 -5.28
C LEU A 164 -0.19 16.43 -6.12
N VAL A 165 -1.31 16.06 -5.52
CA VAL A 165 -2.63 15.96 -6.20
C VAL A 165 -3.34 17.30 -6.26
N PHE A 166 -3.56 17.93 -5.10
CA PHE A 166 -4.37 19.16 -4.99
C PHE A 166 -3.51 20.44 -4.95
N VAL A 167 -4.08 21.57 -5.39
CA VAL A 167 -3.52 22.92 -5.16
C VAL A 167 -3.90 23.48 -3.79
N ASP A 168 -4.98 22.99 -3.20
CA ASP A 168 -5.29 23.19 -1.79
C ASP A 168 -4.53 22.15 -0.94
N GLY A 169 -3.53 22.63 -0.20
CA GLY A 169 -2.71 21.83 0.70
C GLY A 169 -3.49 21.25 1.89
N PHE A 170 -4.65 21.82 2.24
CA PHE A 170 -5.45 21.30 3.34
C PHE A 170 -6.16 19.98 2.96
N LYS A 171 -6.50 19.78 1.68
CA LYS A 171 -7.08 18.50 1.19
C LYS A 171 -6.12 17.30 1.33
N ARG A 172 -4.83 17.51 1.59
CA ARG A 172 -3.88 16.43 1.90
C ARG A 172 -3.50 16.33 3.38
N SER A 173 -4.15 17.06 4.28
CA SER A 173 -3.80 17.05 5.70
C SER A 173 -4.02 15.68 6.34
N ARG A 174 -3.37 15.41 7.47
CA ARG A 174 -3.78 14.30 8.36
C ARG A 174 -5.20 14.56 8.92
N THR A 175 -5.81 13.55 9.55
CA THR A 175 -6.93 13.78 10.47
C THR A 175 -6.48 14.66 11.64
N TRP A 176 -7.43 15.25 12.37
CA TRP A 176 -7.11 15.99 13.59
C TRP A 176 -6.49 15.06 14.64
N ILE A 177 -5.32 15.46 15.13
CA ILE A 177 -4.57 14.80 16.20
C ILE A 177 -4.86 15.60 17.48
N PRO A 178 -5.47 14.99 18.52
CA PRO A 178 -5.77 15.69 19.76
C PRO A 178 -4.50 15.88 20.60
N ASN A 179 -4.31 17.06 21.16
CA ASN A 179 -3.17 17.37 22.03
C ASN A 179 -3.65 17.97 23.34
N ASN A 180 -3.02 17.53 24.44
CA ASN A 180 -3.19 18.14 25.75
C ASN A 180 -2.83 19.63 25.70
N TYR A 181 -3.57 20.46 26.43
CA TYR A 181 -3.32 21.90 26.55
C TYR A 181 -3.29 22.33 28.04
N PRO A 182 -2.20 22.96 28.52
CA PRO A 182 -0.94 23.22 27.81
C PRO A 182 -0.23 21.93 27.36
N ARG A 183 0.51 22.01 26.24
CA ARG A 183 1.15 20.87 25.58
C ARG A 183 2.18 20.19 26.49
N ASP A 184 2.08 18.86 26.58
CA ASP A 184 3.04 17.97 27.21
C ASP A 184 3.81 17.15 26.15
N ASP A 185 4.54 16.11 26.57
CA ASP A 185 5.32 15.26 25.67
C ASP A 185 4.44 14.35 24.78
N SER A 186 3.11 14.39 24.88
CA SER A 186 2.20 13.54 24.10
C SER A 186 1.85 14.16 22.75
N TRP A 187 2.39 13.60 21.67
CA TRP A 187 2.05 14.01 20.30
C TRP A 187 0.60 13.71 19.90
N ASP A 188 0.00 12.70 20.51
CA ASP A 188 -1.43 12.36 20.42
C ASP A 188 -1.91 12.04 21.84
N SER A 189 -3.06 12.56 22.27
CA SER A 189 -3.65 12.25 23.58
C SER A 189 -4.61 11.06 23.55
N GLY A 190 -4.98 10.57 22.36
CA GLY A 190 -5.99 9.53 22.15
C GLY A 190 -7.43 9.98 22.46
N VAL A 191 -7.66 11.26 22.75
CA VAL A 191 -8.98 11.77 23.15
C VAL A 191 -9.87 12.00 21.93
N VAL A 192 -11.02 11.29 21.89
CA VAL A 192 -12.04 11.49 20.87
C VAL A 192 -12.70 12.87 21.01
N ILE A 193 -12.35 13.80 20.12
CA ILE A 193 -12.94 15.13 20.03
C ILE A 193 -14.27 15.07 19.25
N PRO A 194 -15.35 15.76 19.69
CA PRO A 194 -16.59 15.87 18.92
C PRO A 194 -16.38 16.59 17.58
N MET A 195 -16.82 15.95 16.49
CA MET A 195 -16.67 16.45 15.11
C MET A 195 -18.03 16.73 14.47
N SER A 196 -18.08 17.76 13.62
CA SER A 196 -19.12 17.97 12.62
C SER A 196 -19.11 16.86 11.55
N PRO A 197 -20.21 16.67 10.78
CA PRO A 197 -20.29 15.61 9.76
C PRO A 197 -19.23 15.67 8.65
N ASN A 198 -18.59 16.83 8.46
CA ASN A 198 -17.51 17.03 7.48
C ASN A 198 -16.10 16.90 8.10
N GLY A 199 -15.98 16.57 9.40
CA GLY A 199 -14.69 16.32 10.06
C GLY A 199 -13.97 17.55 10.61
N TYR A 200 -14.68 18.62 10.98
CA TYR A 200 -14.14 19.76 11.74
C TYR A 200 -14.61 19.71 13.20
N PRO A 201 -13.78 20.05 14.22
CA PRO A 201 -14.17 20.04 15.63
C PRO A 201 -15.33 20.98 15.91
N THR A 202 -16.29 20.57 16.74
CA THR A 202 -17.43 21.44 17.10
C THR A 202 -17.11 22.46 18.20
N GLU A 203 -16.08 22.22 19.01
CA GLU A 203 -15.58 23.16 20.01
C GLU A 203 -14.10 22.89 20.29
N ILE A 204 -13.30 23.95 20.51
CA ILE A 204 -11.92 23.90 20.99
C ILE A 204 -11.70 25.13 21.91
N PRO A 205 -10.98 25.01 23.04
CA PRO A 205 -10.45 23.79 23.62
C PRO A 205 -11.56 22.89 24.17
N PHE A 206 -11.48 21.59 23.85
CA PHE A 206 -12.44 20.59 24.33
C PHE A 206 -12.04 20.11 25.74
N TYR A 207 -13.01 19.92 26.63
CA TYR A 207 -12.77 19.52 28.03
C TYR A 207 -13.28 18.10 28.30
N PRO A 208 -12.41 17.07 28.33
CA PRO A 208 -12.84 15.67 28.44
C PRO A 208 -13.56 15.42 29.77
N GLY A 209 -14.86 15.11 29.71
CA GLY A 209 -15.71 14.98 30.90
C GLY A 209 -15.87 16.29 31.71
N GLY A 210 -15.56 17.45 31.12
CA GLY A 210 -15.46 18.74 31.81
C GLY A 210 -14.18 18.92 32.64
N GLY A 211 -13.18 18.04 32.47
CA GLY A 211 -11.92 18.04 33.21
C GLY A 211 -10.73 18.64 32.45
N LEU A 212 -9.55 18.58 33.09
CA LEU A 212 -8.24 18.89 32.52
C LEU A 212 -7.42 17.60 32.34
N PRO A 213 -6.45 17.55 31.40
CA PRO A 213 -6.05 18.61 30.47
C PRO A 213 -7.13 18.89 29.41
N ALA A 214 -7.28 20.17 29.06
CA ALA A 214 -8.09 20.56 27.92
C ALA A 214 -7.40 20.11 26.62
N GLN A 215 -8.13 20.06 25.51
CA GLN A 215 -7.63 19.53 24.24
C GLN A 215 -7.69 20.58 23.14
N ILE A 216 -6.53 20.83 22.50
CA ILE A 216 -6.44 21.47 21.18
C ILE A 216 -6.30 20.37 20.11
N VAL A 217 -6.31 20.73 18.83
CA VAL A 217 -6.03 19.77 17.74
C VAL A 217 -4.99 20.27 16.76
N THR A 218 -4.09 19.37 16.35
CA THR A 218 -3.11 19.60 15.28
C THR A 218 -3.50 18.83 14.02
N THR A 219 -3.12 19.33 12.85
CA THR A 219 -2.96 18.52 11.64
C THR A 219 -1.67 18.89 10.90
N ILE A 220 -1.21 18.01 10.01
CA ILE A 220 0.06 18.12 9.29
C ILE A 220 -0.18 18.04 7.79
N MET A 221 0.54 18.85 7.02
CA MET A 221 0.55 18.88 5.55
C MET A 221 2.00 18.86 5.05
N TYR A 222 2.27 18.21 3.91
CA TYR A 222 3.59 18.23 3.24
C TYR A 222 4.81 17.77 4.08
N ASP A 223 4.60 17.01 5.16
CA ASP A 223 5.67 16.34 5.90
C ASP A 223 6.30 15.21 5.08
N GLU A 224 7.47 14.72 5.50
CA GLU A 224 8.16 13.52 4.96
C GLU A 224 8.49 13.50 3.44
N ILE A 225 8.05 14.45 2.63
CA ILE A 225 8.27 14.51 1.16
C ILE A 225 9.57 15.21 0.75
N ASP A 226 10.56 15.27 1.66
CA ASP A 226 11.90 15.83 1.46
C ASP A 226 11.94 17.30 0.97
N GLY A 227 10.87 18.08 1.19
CA GLY A 227 10.72 19.45 0.69
C GLY A 227 10.30 19.55 -0.78
N HIS A 228 9.74 18.48 -1.37
CA HIS A 228 9.33 18.44 -2.78
C HIS A 228 7.93 19.01 -3.04
N TYR A 229 7.70 20.24 -2.58
CA TYR A 229 6.49 21.04 -2.83
C TYR A 229 6.83 22.51 -3.11
N PRO A 230 5.89 23.34 -3.60
CA PRO A 230 6.16 24.74 -3.92
C PRO A 230 6.57 25.59 -2.70
N ALA A 231 7.49 26.52 -2.93
CA ALA A 231 7.78 27.63 -2.00
C ALA A 231 7.03 28.89 -2.45
N GLY A 232 6.73 29.80 -1.52
CA GLY A 232 6.14 31.10 -1.83
C GLY A 232 5.02 31.52 -0.87
N ASN A 233 4.23 32.51 -1.27
CA ASN A 233 3.10 32.99 -0.49
C ASN A 233 1.87 32.12 -0.77
N TYR A 234 1.54 31.23 0.17
CA TYR A 234 0.29 30.49 0.19
C TYR A 234 -0.84 31.36 0.73
N THR A 235 -2.08 31.02 0.40
CA THR A 235 -3.27 31.67 0.95
C THR A 235 -4.00 30.71 1.88
N LEU A 236 -3.96 31.02 3.19
CA LEU A 236 -4.82 30.39 4.19
C LEU A 236 -6.18 31.08 4.15
N THR A 237 -7.27 30.32 4.05
CA THR A 237 -8.62 30.80 4.36
C THR A 237 -9.30 29.86 5.35
N PHE A 238 -10.18 30.41 6.19
CA PHE A 238 -11.10 29.63 7.02
C PHE A 238 -12.31 30.48 7.41
N GLN A 239 -13.37 29.83 7.88
CA GLN A 239 -14.57 30.45 8.44
C GLN A 239 -14.76 30.03 9.91
N GLY A 240 -15.65 30.71 10.63
CA GLY A 240 -15.92 30.49 12.06
C GLY A 240 -15.17 31.47 12.98
N THR A 241 -15.50 31.41 14.28
CA THR A 241 -14.96 32.26 15.35
C THR A 241 -13.97 31.47 16.19
N GLY A 242 -12.75 31.97 16.41
CA GLY A 242 -11.70 31.25 17.13
C GLY A 242 -10.27 31.58 16.67
N THR A 243 -9.32 30.69 16.96
CA THR A 243 -7.88 30.92 16.74
C THR A 243 -7.19 29.73 16.08
N ILE A 244 -6.45 29.97 14.99
CA ILE A 244 -5.55 29.01 14.32
C ILE A 244 -4.09 29.45 14.51
N ALA A 245 -3.18 28.48 14.63
CA ALA A 245 -1.74 28.69 14.50
C ALA A 245 -1.13 27.84 13.36
N LEU A 246 -0.04 28.34 12.75
CA LEU A 246 0.81 27.62 11.78
C LEU A 246 2.27 27.63 12.23
N PHE A 247 3.01 26.55 11.94
CA PHE A 247 4.46 26.41 12.17
C PHE A 247 5.10 25.34 11.25
N GLY A 248 6.44 25.24 11.25
CA GLY A 248 7.24 24.26 10.49
C GLY A 248 8.07 24.92 9.39
N ASP A 249 7.87 24.53 8.12
CA ASP A 249 8.36 25.26 6.93
C ASP A 249 7.60 26.61 6.71
N THR A 250 7.11 27.24 7.78
CA THR A 250 6.50 28.58 7.88
C THR A 250 7.05 29.29 9.12
N GLU A 251 6.93 30.62 9.20
CA GLU A 251 7.11 31.31 10.49
C GLU A 251 6.00 30.91 11.49
N ASP A 252 6.27 31.01 12.80
CA ASP A 252 5.26 30.81 13.85
C ASP A 252 4.19 31.92 13.75
N LEU A 253 3.01 31.57 13.24
CA LEU A 253 1.95 32.53 12.91
C LEU A 253 0.64 32.20 13.60
N ILE A 254 -0.09 33.23 14.06
CA ILE A 254 -1.39 33.09 14.74
C ILE A 254 -2.43 33.96 14.03
N PHE A 255 -3.59 33.38 13.74
CA PHE A 255 -4.72 33.99 13.04
C PHE A 255 -5.96 33.92 13.93
N ASN A 256 -6.65 35.05 14.09
CA ASN A 256 -7.85 35.17 14.93
C ASN A 256 -9.04 35.45 14.02
N ASP A 257 -10.09 34.66 14.16
CA ASP A 257 -11.34 34.65 13.39
C ASP A 257 -11.19 34.42 11.87
N GLY A 258 -12.29 33.92 11.27
CA GLY A 258 -12.38 33.56 9.86
C GLY A 258 -12.00 34.71 8.92
N GLY A 259 -11.21 34.40 7.90
CA GLY A 259 -10.61 35.40 7.02
C GLY A 259 -9.76 34.80 5.90
N SER A 260 -8.94 35.64 5.28
CA SER A 260 -7.98 35.26 4.24
C SER A 260 -6.62 35.88 4.54
N TYR A 261 -5.59 35.04 4.60
CA TYR A 261 -4.28 35.36 5.15
C TYR A 261 -3.17 34.88 4.21
N GLN A 262 -2.14 35.72 4.03
CA GLN A 262 -0.96 35.37 3.23
C GLN A 262 0.10 34.73 4.13
N VAL A 263 0.58 33.55 3.77
CA VAL A 263 1.52 32.73 4.55
C VAL A 263 2.76 32.46 3.72
N ALA A 264 3.94 32.87 4.20
CA ALA A 264 5.20 32.56 3.53
C ALA A 264 5.64 31.12 3.87
N VAL A 265 5.83 30.29 2.84
CA VAL A 265 6.21 28.88 2.94
C VAL A 265 7.58 28.65 2.30
N ASP A 266 8.48 28.01 3.04
CA ASP A 266 9.87 27.74 2.63
C ASP A 266 10.27 26.29 2.94
N PRO A 267 10.08 25.33 2.01
CA PRO A 267 10.27 23.88 2.19
C PRO A 267 11.74 23.43 2.29
N ARG A 268 12.64 24.31 2.76
CA ARG A 268 14.09 24.06 2.85
C ARG A 268 14.48 23.29 4.11
N GLN A 269 13.72 23.39 5.21
CA GLN A 269 13.96 22.56 6.40
C GLN A 269 13.30 21.19 6.26
N LYS A 270 12.19 21.12 5.49
CA LYS A 270 11.44 19.91 5.13
C LYS A 270 10.61 19.34 6.27
N GLU A 271 10.22 20.20 7.20
CA GLU A 271 9.41 19.86 8.37
C GLU A 271 7.95 19.62 7.97
N GLY A 272 7.51 20.15 6.83
CA GLY A 272 6.10 20.25 6.46
C GLY A 272 5.46 21.51 7.05
N VAL A 273 4.15 21.64 6.90
CA VAL A 273 3.35 22.73 7.48
C VAL A 273 2.36 22.14 8.46
N PHE A 274 2.44 22.57 9.71
CA PHE A 274 1.53 22.19 10.78
C PHE A 274 0.44 23.24 10.95
N LEU A 275 -0.77 22.81 11.30
CA LEU A 275 -1.90 23.69 11.60
C LEU A 275 -2.55 23.24 12.91
N GLU A 276 -2.52 24.10 13.92
CA GLU A 276 -3.24 23.92 15.18
C GLU A 276 -4.52 24.77 15.19
N ILE A 277 -5.63 24.20 15.68
CA ILE A 277 -6.77 24.98 16.18
C ILE A 277 -6.57 25.13 17.69
N LEU A 278 -6.42 26.37 18.15
CA LEU A 278 -6.22 26.72 19.56
C LEU A 278 -7.54 27.09 20.25
N GLU A 279 -8.46 27.70 19.51
CA GLU A 279 -9.82 28.03 19.95
C GLU A 279 -10.82 27.86 18.78
N SER A 280 -12.03 27.39 19.04
CA SER A 280 -13.12 27.23 18.07
C SER A 280 -14.46 27.29 18.80
N SER A 281 -15.29 28.27 18.46
CA SER A 281 -16.52 28.59 19.21
C SER A 281 -17.64 27.56 18.98
N PRO A 282 -18.28 27.00 20.03
CA PRO A 282 -19.41 26.09 19.87
C PRO A 282 -20.66 26.71 19.22
N SER A 283 -20.73 28.05 19.10
CA SER A 283 -21.81 28.73 18.37
C SER A 283 -21.51 28.98 16.90
N ASP A 284 -20.24 28.93 16.51
CA ASP A 284 -19.71 29.28 15.19
C ASP A 284 -18.33 28.61 14.98
N PRO A 285 -18.28 27.27 14.84
CA PRO A 285 -17.02 26.53 14.93
C PRO A 285 -16.15 26.73 13.69
N ILE A 286 -14.82 26.71 13.88
CA ILE A 286 -13.87 26.81 12.79
C ILE A 286 -14.08 25.68 11.77
N HIS A 287 -14.33 26.08 10.53
CA HIS A 287 -14.60 25.17 9.41
C HIS A 287 -14.13 25.77 8.08
N ASP A 288 -14.26 25.01 6.99
CA ASP A 288 -13.99 25.48 5.62
C ASP A 288 -12.56 26.01 5.44
N ILE A 289 -11.59 25.27 6.00
CA ILE A 289 -10.18 25.61 5.95
C ILE A 289 -9.61 25.21 4.58
N HIS A 290 -8.86 26.12 3.96
CA HIS A 290 -8.08 25.89 2.75
C HIS A 290 -6.66 26.46 2.91
N PHE A 291 -5.66 25.80 2.32
CA PHE A 291 -4.27 26.24 2.35
C PHE A 291 -3.68 26.22 0.93
N ILE A 292 -4.03 27.25 0.16
CA ILE A 292 -3.97 27.27 -1.30
C ILE A 292 -2.56 27.66 -1.77
N MET A 293 -2.02 26.88 -2.72
CA MET A 293 -0.74 27.15 -3.39
C MET A 293 -0.72 28.52 -4.08
N PRO A 294 0.46 29.17 -4.21
CA PRO A 294 0.58 30.49 -4.83
C PRO A 294 0.05 30.52 -6.27
N GLY A 295 -0.88 31.43 -6.54
CA GLY A 295 -1.46 31.66 -7.88
C GLY A 295 -2.69 30.82 -8.23
N TYR A 296 -3.25 30.06 -7.27
CA TYR A 296 -4.46 29.25 -7.46
C TYR A 296 -5.67 29.72 -6.63
N GLU A 297 -5.55 30.85 -5.94
CA GLU A 297 -6.51 31.36 -4.96
C GLU A 297 -7.93 31.44 -5.55
N ASN A 298 -8.02 31.95 -6.77
CA ASN A 298 -9.26 32.21 -7.49
C ASN A 298 -9.73 31.03 -8.37
N THR A 299 -9.04 29.88 -8.33
CA THR A 299 -9.32 28.73 -9.22
C THR A 299 -9.39 27.38 -8.50
N HIS A 300 -9.02 27.30 -7.21
CA HIS A 300 -8.87 26.04 -6.48
C HIS A 300 -10.17 25.24 -6.31
N GLU A 301 -11.34 25.88 -6.42
CA GLU A 301 -12.64 25.19 -6.40
C GLU A 301 -12.97 24.53 -7.76
N GLU A 302 -12.83 25.27 -8.87
CA GLU A 302 -13.14 24.80 -10.23
C GLU A 302 -12.06 23.88 -10.82
N SER A 303 -10.80 24.10 -10.43
CA SER A 303 -9.60 23.38 -10.88
C SER A 303 -8.74 23.01 -9.67
N PRO A 304 -9.18 22.02 -8.87
CA PRO A 304 -8.56 21.67 -7.59
C PRO A 304 -7.22 20.95 -7.72
N PHE A 305 -6.86 20.46 -8.91
CA PHE A 305 -5.66 19.64 -9.12
C PHE A 305 -4.44 20.45 -9.54
N TYR A 306 -3.29 20.06 -9.00
CA TYR A 306 -2.00 20.64 -9.36
C TYR A 306 -1.69 20.39 -10.84
N PRO A 307 -1.54 21.42 -11.70
CA PRO A 307 -1.51 21.21 -13.16
C PRO A 307 -0.41 20.27 -13.65
N GLN A 308 0.73 20.18 -12.94
CA GLN A 308 1.81 19.25 -13.28
C GLN A 308 1.43 17.77 -13.08
N PHE A 309 0.54 17.46 -12.13
CA PHE A 309 0.02 16.12 -11.89
C PHE A 309 -0.85 15.68 -13.07
N ILE A 310 -1.90 16.46 -13.40
CA ILE A 310 -2.76 16.20 -14.56
C ILE A 310 -1.95 16.15 -15.87
N ASN A 311 -1.06 17.13 -16.12
CA ASN A 311 -0.26 17.18 -17.34
C ASN A 311 0.69 15.98 -17.51
N ARG A 312 1.16 15.36 -16.42
CA ARG A 312 2.02 14.16 -16.45
C ARG A 312 1.25 12.85 -16.41
N LEU A 313 -0.02 12.85 -16.00
CA LEU A 313 -0.92 11.70 -16.09
C LEU A 313 -1.45 11.47 -17.52
N ARG A 314 -1.68 12.53 -18.31
CA ARG A 314 -2.23 12.45 -19.69
C ARG A 314 -1.66 11.39 -20.65
N PRO A 315 -0.39 10.97 -20.57
CA PRO A 315 0.11 9.88 -21.42
C PRO A 315 -0.50 8.52 -21.12
N PHE A 316 -0.92 8.28 -19.86
CA PHE A 316 -1.43 6.99 -19.41
C PHE A 316 -2.94 6.88 -19.58
N SER A 317 -3.42 5.70 -19.96
CA SER A 317 -4.84 5.33 -19.91
C SER A 317 -4.97 3.81 -19.78
N PRO A 318 -5.88 3.30 -18.93
CA PRO A 318 -6.67 4.01 -17.92
C PRO A 318 -5.83 4.47 -16.71
N LEU A 319 -6.44 5.30 -15.87
CA LEU A 319 -5.96 5.59 -14.51
C LEU A 319 -6.69 4.69 -13.51
N ARG A 320 -5.95 3.92 -12.70
CA ARG A 320 -6.50 3.04 -11.66
C ARG A 320 -6.39 3.69 -10.28
N PHE A 321 -7.46 3.58 -9.49
CA PHE A 321 -7.63 4.40 -8.29
C PHE A 321 -7.63 3.63 -6.96
N ALA A 322 -7.23 2.35 -6.96
CA ALA A 322 -7.18 1.49 -5.77
C ALA A 322 -6.51 2.14 -4.53
N GLN A 323 -5.40 2.86 -4.75
CA GLN A 323 -4.67 3.55 -3.67
C GLN A 323 -5.37 4.85 -3.21
N MET A 324 -5.92 5.67 -4.12
CA MET A 324 -6.72 6.85 -3.74
C MET A 324 -8.04 6.49 -3.03
N LEU A 325 -8.61 5.33 -3.34
CA LEU A 325 -9.87 4.84 -2.77
C LEU A 325 -9.69 3.96 -1.51
N GLN A 326 -8.44 3.79 -1.05
CA GLN A 326 -8.08 2.99 0.14
C GLN A 326 -8.69 1.57 0.13
N ILE A 327 -8.65 0.90 -1.03
CA ILE A 327 -9.36 -0.37 -1.27
C ILE A 327 -8.87 -1.54 -0.42
N ASN A 328 -7.57 -1.56 -0.08
CA ASN A 328 -7.00 -2.56 0.82
C ASN A 328 -7.35 -2.31 2.31
N GLY A 329 -8.05 -1.21 2.66
CA GLY A 329 -8.49 -0.95 4.03
C GLY A 329 -7.34 -0.81 5.02
N GLY A 330 -6.36 0.06 4.71
CA GLY A 330 -5.09 0.16 5.43
C GLY A 330 -5.22 0.45 6.93
N ASP A 331 -4.94 -0.58 7.74
CA ASP A 331 -4.47 -0.64 9.14
C ASP A 331 -5.19 0.15 10.25
N TYR A 332 -6.15 1.02 9.92
CA TYR A 332 -6.74 1.96 10.87
C TYR A 332 -8.28 1.94 10.86
N PRO A 333 -8.93 2.01 12.03
CA PRO A 333 -10.38 2.21 12.11
C PRO A 333 -10.80 3.49 11.37
N CYS A 334 -11.88 3.43 10.59
CA CYS A 334 -12.47 4.61 9.96
C CYS A 334 -12.77 5.66 11.05
N ASP A 335 -12.39 6.93 10.88
CA ASP A 335 -12.68 8.08 11.77
C ASP A 335 -13.52 7.75 13.05
N ASN A 336 -12.84 7.43 14.17
CA ASN A 336 -13.39 7.08 15.50
C ASN A 336 -14.18 5.75 15.63
N LEU A 337 -14.31 4.92 14.59
CA LEU A 337 -15.00 3.61 14.61
C LEU A 337 -14.02 2.45 14.91
N VAL A 338 -13.65 2.31 16.19
CA VAL A 338 -12.81 1.21 16.69
C VAL A 338 -13.33 -0.16 16.20
N ASN A 339 -12.44 -0.99 15.64
CA ASN A 339 -12.69 -2.34 15.11
C ASN A 339 -13.50 -2.44 13.78
N ALA A 340 -13.19 -1.59 12.79
CA ALA A 340 -13.69 -1.70 11.41
C ALA A 340 -13.07 -2.86 10.58
N THR A 341 -12.92 -4.06 11.15
CA THR A 341 -12.22 -5.22 10.54
C THR A 341 -12.99 -5.92 9.41
N ASP A 342 -14.03 -5.27 8.88
CA ASP A 342 -15.04 -5.81 7.98
C ASP A 342 -15.28 -4.92 6.74
N GLY A 343 -14.38 -3.97 6.47
CA GLY A 343 -14.49 -2.99 5.39
C GLY A 343 -15.61 -1.93 5.60
N SER A 344 -16.01 -1.68 6.86
CA SER A 344 -17.20 -0.86 7.17
C SER A 344 -17.17 0.60 6.69
N CYS A 345 -16.00 1.17 6.38
CA CYS A 345 -15.85 2.61 6.07
C CYS A 345 -16.70 3.12 4.89
N SER A 346 -17.11 2.26 3.95
CA SER A 346 -17.89 2.66 2.76
C SER A 346 -18.89 1.60 2.27
N LYS A 347 -19.57 0.92 3.20
CA LYS A 347 -20.60 -0.07 2.83
C LYS A 347 -21.82 0.56 2.15
N GLY A 348 -22.36 1.64 2.73
CA GLY A 348 -23.51 2.38 2.18
C GLY A 348 -23.10 3.58 1.34
N TRP A 349 -24.01 4.12 0.53
CA TRP A 349 -23.76 5.32 -0.26
C TRP A 349 -23.51 6.58 0.59
N SER A 350 -24.18 6.67 1.75
CA SER A 350 -24.15 7.84 2.63
C SER A 350 -22.84 8.04 3.41
N SER A 351 -22.00 7.01 3.57
CA SER A 351 -20.75 7.07 4.36
C SER A 351 -19.49 7.38 3.54
N ARG A 352 -19.62 7.44 2.21
CA ARG A 352 -18.52 7.78 1.28
C ARG A 352 -17.83 9.10 1.64
N ARG A 353 -16.57 9.28 1.21
CA ARG A 353 -15.92 10.59 1.25
C ARG A 353 -16.65 11.59 0.33
N LYS A 354 -16.72 12.85 0.75
CA LYS A 354 -17.23 14.00 -0.03
C LYS A 354 -16.12 15.02 -0.24
N THR A 355 -16.27 15.87 -1.25
CA THR A 355 -15.34 16.98 -1.56
C THR A 355 -15.24 18.02 -0.43
N THR A 356 -16.33 18.16 0.33
CA THR A 356 -16.49 19.03 1.51
C THR A 356 -15.93 18.47 2.81
N ASP A 357 -15.55 17.20 2.85
CA ASP A 357 -14.90 16.62 4.04
C ASP A 357 -13.49 17.24 4.19
N GLN A 358 -13.11 17.54 5.44
CA GLN A 358 -11.89 18.25 5.87
C GLN A 358 -10.65 17.87 5.02
N SER A 359 -10.14 16.65 5.20
CA SER A 359 -9.08 16.07 4.39
C SER A 359 -9.64 15.23 3.21
N GLN A 360 -8.78 14.85 2.27
CA GLN A 360 -8.98 13.74 1.32
C GLN A 360 -7.88 12.67 1.43
N GLY A 361 -6.97 12.82 2.41
CA GLY A 361 -5.78 12.00 2.60
C GLY A 361 -5.77 11.14 3.86
N ASN A 362 -6.95 10.67 4.31
CA ASN A 362 -7.08 9.71 5.41
C ASN A 362 -7.51 8.32 4.90
N ASN A 363 -7.74 7.37 5.82
CA ASN A 363 -8.11 5.99 5.51
C ASN A 363 -9.49 5.81 4.85
N ARG A 364 -10.33 6.85 4.77
CA ARG A 364 -11.59 6.82 3.98
C ARG A 364 -11.37 7.15 2.50
N GLY A 365 -10.15 7.47 2.09
CA GLY A 365 -9.80 7.78 0.71
C GLY A 365 -10.36 9.11 0.19
N VAL A 366 -10.25 9.29 -1.12
CA VAL A 366 -10.64 10.51 -1.85
C VAL A 366 -12.07 10.38 -2.38
N ALA A 367 -12.84 11.48 -2.39
CA ALA A 367 -14.20 11.51 -2.92
C ALA A 367 -14.28 11.11 -4.41
N TYR A 368 -15.26 10.27 -4.76
CA TYR A 368 -15.45 9.79 -6.13
C TYR A 368 -15.61 10.92 -7.17
N GLU A 369 -16.19 12.06 -6.77
CA GLU A 369 -16.27 13.26 -7.61
C GLU A 369 -14.89 13.71 -8.10
N TYR A 370 -13.89 13.77 -7.22
CA TYR A 370 -12.52 14.12 -7.61
C TYR A 370 -11.87 13.03 -8.46
N ILE A 371 -12.12 11.74 -8.18
CA ILE A 371 -11.61 10.62 -8.99
C ILE A 371 -12.09 10.73 -10.45
N ILE A 372 -13.38 11.00 -10.65
CA ILE A 372 -13.98 11.18 -11.97
C ILE A 372 -13.46 12.47 -12.64
N GLN A 373 -13.26 13.54 -11.86
CA GLN A 373 -12.70 14.79 -12.37
C GLN A 373 -11.24 14.64 -12.83
N ILE A 374 -10.39 13.86 -12.14
CA ILE A 374 -9.03 13.53 -12.59
C ILE A 374 -9.05 12.81 -13.94
N ALA A 375 -9.89 11.79 -14.09
CA ALA A 375 -10.05 11.07 -15.36
C ALA A 375 -10.52 12.02 -16.49
N ASN A 376 -11.47 12.90 -16.20
CA ASN A 376 -11.95 13.92 -17.12
C ASN A 376 -10.86 14.92 -17.55
N GLU A 377 -10.06 15.46 -16.62
CA GLU A 377 -9.03 16.48 -16.91
C GLU A 377 -7.75 15.90 -17.53
N ALA A 378 -7.40 14.66 -17.16
CA ALA A 378 -6.37 13.89 -17.84
C ALA A 378 -6.83 13.48 -19.25
N ASN A 379 -8.15 13.29 -19.43
CA ASN A 379 -8.78 12.66 -20.60
C ASN A 379 -8.30 11.22 -20.79
N SER A 380 -8.31 10.47 -19.70
CA SER A 380 -7.98 9.04 -19.61
C SER A 380 -9.22 8.25 -19.23
N ASP A 381 -9.29 7.00 -19.65
CA ASP A 381 -10.28 6.05 -19.14
C ASP A 381 -10.13 5.86 -17.62
N LEU A 382 -11.25 5.56 -16.97
CA LEU A 382 -11.37 5.41 -15.53
C LEU A 382 -11.31 3.93 -15.15
N TRP A 383 -10.32 3.51 -14.36
CA TRP A 383 -10.36 2.20 -13.70
C TRP A 383 -10.79 2.38 -12.25
N LEU A 384 -12.04 2.00 -12.01
CA LEU A 384 -12.78 2.17 -10.77
C LEU A 384 -12.80 0.86 -9.98
N ASN A 385 -12.03 0.84 -8.89
CA ASN A 385 -12.11 -0.19 -7.86
C ASN A 385 -13.29 0.12 -6.93
N ILE A 386 -14.07 -0.91 -6.58
CA ILE A 386 -15.20 -0.79 -5.65
C ILE A 386 -14.91 -1.59 -4.38
N GLN A 387 -15.08 -0.97 -3.21
CA GLN A 387 -14.82 -1.60 -1.90
C GLN A 387 -15.57 -2.95 -1.75
N HIS A 388 -14.88 -3.98 -1.25
CA HIS A 388 -15.43 -5.34 -1.14
C HIS A 388 -16.75 -5.39 -0.32
N GLY A 389 -16.86 -4.57 0.73
CA GLY A 389 -18.06 -4.46 1.55
C GLY A 389 -19.22 -3.62 0.96
N ALA A 390 -19.08 -3.08 -0.26
CA ALA A 390 -20.09 -2.17 -0.83
C ALA A 390 -21.43 -2.87 -1.12
N THR A 391 -22.52 -2.24 -0.67
CA THR A 391 -23.89 -2.70 -0.95
C THR A 391 -24.30 -2.41 -2.39
N ASP A 392 -25.34 -3.09 -2.85
CA ASP A 392 -25.95 -2.85 -4.15
C ASP A 392 -26.43 -1.40 -4.32
N GLU A 393 -26.85 -0.76 -3.22
CA GLU A 393 -27.21 0.67 -3.19
C GLU A 393 -25.98 1.55 -3.46
N HIS A 394 -24.85 1.30 -2.78
CA HIS A 394 -23.61 2.03 -3.02
C HIS A 394 -23.14 1.85 -4.47
N MET A 395 -23.14 0.61 -4.99
CA MET A 395 -22.78 0.33 -6.39
C MET A 395 -23.70 1.06 -7.37
N ARG A 396 -25.01 1.11 -7.09
CA ARG A 396 -26.03 1.72 -7.96
C ARG A 396 -25.93 3.25 -8.00
N GLU A 397 -25.78 3.90 -6.85
CA GLU A 397 -25.62 5.36 -6.80
C GLU A 397 -24.23 5.80 -7.32
N LEU A 398 -23.20 4.97 -7.15
CA LEU A 398 -21.88 5.18 -7.78
C LEU A 398 -21.97 5.08 -9.31
N ALA A 399 -22.67 4.07 -9.84
CA ALA A 399 -22.90 3.94 -11.29
C ALA A 399 -23.61 5.17 -11.87
N LYS A 400 -24.64 5.69 -11.17
CA LYS A 400 -25.32 6.95 -11.55
C LYS A 400 -24.38 8.15 -11.52
N LEU A 401 -23.56 8.31 -10.48
CA LEU A 401 -22.59 9.41 -10.40
C LEU A 401 -21.60 9.35 -11.57
N VAL A 402 -21.01 8.19 -11.84
CA VAL A 402 -20.05 8.01 -12.95
C VAL A 402 -20.73 8.28 -14.29
N ARG A 403 -21.94 7.74 -14.54
CA ARG A 403 -22.70 7.99 -15.78
C ARG A 403 -23.03 9.47 -15.99
N ALA A 404 -23.34 10.19 -14.91
CA ALA A 404 -23.71 11.61 -14.98
C ALA A 404 -22.52 12.57 -15.13
N THR A 405 -21.30 12.16 -14.76
CA THR A 405 -20.15 13.09 -14.63
C THR A 405 -18.88 12.69 -15.38
N LEU A 406 -18.67 11.42 -15.75
CA LEU A 406 -17.54 11.00 -16.59
C LEU A 406 -17.85 11.26 -18.07
N LYS A 407 -16.97 12.01 -18.76
CA LYS A 407 -17.05 12.29 -20.21
C LYS A 407 -17.42 11.03 -21.02
N SER A 408 -18.41 11.17 -21.90
CA SER A 408 -18.97 10.04 -22.68
C SER A 408 -18.00 9.36 -23.64
N ASN A 409 -16.84 9.95 -23.92
CA ASN A 409 -15.77 9.36 -24.74
C ASN A 409 -14.76 8.52 -23.93
N LEU A 410 -14.97 8.31 -22.63
CA LEU A 410 -14.08 7.58 -21.74
C LEU A 410 -14.71 6.26 -21.29
N ASN A 411 -13.94 5.17 -21.33
CA ASN A 411 -14.31 3.85 -20.83
C ASN A 411 -14.18 3.77 -19.30
N ILE A 412 -14.81 2.74 -18.73
CA ILE A 412 -14.87 2.48 -17.29
C ILE A 412 -14.46 1.04 -17.03
N TYR A 413 -13.22 0.82 -16.60
CA TYR A 413 -12.77 -0.49 -16.12
C TYR A 413 -13.36 -0.72 -14.72
N LEU A 414 -14.09 -1.82 -14.54
CA LEU A 414 -14.82 -2.12 -13.30
C LEU A 414 -14.19 -3.32 -12.58
N GLU A 415 -13.63 -3.06 -11.40
CA GLU A 415 -12.98 -4.08 -10.55
C GLU A 415 -13.62 -4.11 -9.16
N LEU A 416 -13.98 -5.30 -8.69
CA LEU A 416 -14.37 -5.49 -7.29
C LEU A 416 -13.12 -5.67 -6.43
N SER A 417 -12.94 -4.75 -5.48
CA SER A 417 -11.82 -4.69 -4.55
C SER A 417 -10.45 -4.56 -5.26
N ASN A 418 -9.40 -5.09 -4.64
CA ASN A 418 -8.04 -5.26 -5.15
C ASN A 418 -7.49 -6.57 -4.56
N GLU A 419 -6.79 -7.39 -5.35
CA GLU A 419 -5.98 -8.55 -4.89
C GLU A 419 -6.65 -9.45 -3.84
N VAL A 420 -7.91 -9.82 -4.08
CA VAL A 420 -8.74 -10.64 -3.17
C VAL A 420 -8.18 -12.08 -3.00
N TRP A 421 -7.16 -12.45 -3.77
CA TRP A 421 -6.38 -13.69 -3.63
C TRP A 421 -5.26 -13.60 -2.58
N ASN A 422 -4.90 -12.39 -2.10
CA ASN A 422 -3.71 -12.17 -1.29
C ASN A 422 -3.97 -12.41 0.21
N GLY A 423 -3.47 -13.53 0.73
CA GLY A 423 -3.61 -13.89 2.16
C GLY A 423 -2.58 -13.26 3.11
N SER A 424 -1.70 -12.38 2.63
CA SER A 424 -0.81 -11.59 3.49
C SER A 424 -1.52 -10.34 4.02
N GLY A 425 -0.90 -9.63 4.97
CA GLY A 425 -1.37 -8.29 5.34
C GLY A 425 -1.00 -7.23 4.29
N PRO A 426 -1.78 -6.14 4.11
CA PRO A 426 -3.05 -5.82 4.77
C PRO A 426 -4.23 -6.03 3.78
N TYR A 427 -4.69 -7.26 3.57
CA TYR A 427 -5.74 -7.59 2.58
C TYR A 427 -6.96 -8.27 3.22
N PRO A 428 -7.75 -7.59 4.09
CA PRO A 428 -8.92 -8.17 4.78
C PRO A 428 -9.98 -8.75 3.82
N GLN A 429 -10.05 -8.26 2.59
CA GLN A 429 -10.89 -8.79 1.52
C GLN A 429 -10.67 -10.29 1.22
N TYR A 430 -9.47 -10.83 1.48
CA TYR A 430 -9.16 -12.25 1.25
C TYR A 430 -10.02 -13.15 2.14
N GLN A 431 -9.99 -12.93 3.46
CA GLN A 431 -10.77 -13.74 4.40
C GLN A 431 -12.28 -13.50 4.20
N TRP A 432 -12.70 -12.26 3.93
CA TRP A 432 -14.09 -11.95 3.58
C TRP A 432 -14.60 -12.77 2.40
N ALA A 433 -13.80 -12.93 1.33
CA ALA A 433 -14.22 -13.69 0.17
C ALA A 433 -14.32 -15.19 0.48
N ILE A 434 -13.34 -15.73 1.21
CA ILE A 434 -13.33 -17.13 1.67
C ILE A 434 -14.57 -17.45 2.53
N ASP A 435 -14.86 -16.62 3.53
CA ASP A 435 -15.96 -16.85 4.47
C ASP A 435 -17.32 -16.89 3.76
N ASN A 436 -17.54 -15.99 2.80
CA ASN A 436 -18.76 -15.98 1.99
C ASN A 436 -18.82 -17.17 1.01
N GLY A 437 -17.72 -17.48 0.32
CA GLY A 437 -17.65 -18.61 -0.61
C GLY A 437 -17.89 -19.97 0.06
N LEU A 438 -17.35 -20.16 1.27
CA LEU A 438 -17.60 -21.34 2.09
C LEU A 438 -19.04 -21.36 2.67
N THR A 439 -19.57 -20.21 3.06
CA THR A 439 -20.97 -20.08 3.54
C THR A 439 -21.98 -20.43 2.43
N LEU A 440 -21.68 -20.08 1.19
CA LEU A 440 -22.48 -20.43 0.00
C LEU A 440 -22.18 -21.84 -0.54
N GLY A 441 -21.12 -22.50 -0.07
CA GLY A 441 -20.72 -23.85 -0.51
C GLY A 441 -20.15 -23.92 -1.92
N LEU A 442 -19.54 -22.84 -2.43
CA LEU A 442 -19.06 -22.75 -3.82
C LEU A 442 -17.86 -23.68 -4.11
N ASP A 443 -17.05 -23.98 -3.10
CA ASP A 443 -16.06 -25.05 -3.11
C ASP A 443 -15.83 -25.59 -1.68
N ALA A 444 -15.11 -26.70 -1.56
CA ALA A 444 -14.60 -27.21 -0.29
C ALA A 444 -13.17 -26.74 0.01
N ASP A 445 -12.40 -26.33 -1.02
CA ASP A 445 -11.15 -25.60 -0.82
C ASP A 445 -11.43 -24.11 -0.51
N PRO A 446 -10.87 -23.55 0.58
CA PRO A 446 -11.12 -22.14 0.94
C PRO A 446 -10.74 -21.13 -0.14
N MET A 447 -9.58 -21.29 -0.79
CA MET A 447 -9.07 -20.33 -1.78
C MET A 447 -9.89 -20.39 -3.06
N LEU A 448 -10.28 -21.59 -3.51
CA LEU A 448 -11.19 -21.74 -4.65
C LEU A 448 -12.60 -21.21 -4.32
N ALA A 449 -13.12 -21.44 -3.11
CA ALA A 449 -14.40 -20.91 -2.68
C ALA A 449 -14.42 -19.37 -2.69
N GLY A 450 -13.35 -18.73 -2.17
CA GLY A 450 -13.17 -17.28 -2.21
C GLY A 450 -13.05 -16.72 -3.63
N GLY A 451 -12.27 -17.37 -4.50
CA GLY A 451 -12.14 -16.98 -5.91
C GLY A 451 -13.48 -17.06 -6.67
N LYS A 452 -14.28 -18.11 -6.43
CA LYS A 452 -15.63 -18.24 -7.02
C LYS A 452 -16.60 -17.17 -6.50
N PHE A 453 -16.53 -16.84 -5.22
CA PHE A 453 -17.36 -15.79 -4.63
C PHE A 453 -17.00 -14.40 -5.17
N LEU A 454 -15.70 -14.11 -5.35
CA LEU A 454 -15.23 -12.89 -6.02
C LEU A 454 -15.85 -12.76 -7.42
N VAL A 455 -15.86 -13.84 -8.20
CA VAL A 455 -16.48 -13.89 -9.52
C VAL A 455 -17.99 -13.64 -9.43
N GLN A 456 -18.71 -14.34 -8.54
CA GLN A 456 -20.14 -14.13 -8.32
C GLN A 456 -20.46 -12.66 -8.00
N ARG A 457 -19.79 -12.07 -7.01
CA ARG A 457 -20.05 -10.70 -6.55
C ARG A 457 -19.62 -9.66 -7.59
N SER A 458 -18.61 -9.96 -8.42
CA SER A 458 -18.24 -9.13 -9.57
C SER A 458 -19.33 -9.14 -10.65
N LEU A 459 -19.94 -10.30 -10.95
CA LEU A 459 -21.04 -10.40 -11.91
C LEU A 459 -22.30 -9.67 -11.41
N GLU A 460 -22.60 -9.73 -10.11
CA GLU A 460 -23.66 -8.93 -9.47
C GLU A 460 -23.41 -7.42 -9.61
N MET A 461 -22.19 -6.95 -9.29
CA MET A 461 -21.75 -5.56 -9.47
C MET A 461 -21.91 -5.10 -10.92
N VAL A 462 -21.47 -5.91 -11.88
CA VAL A 462 -21.57 -5.61 -13.33
C VAL A 462 -23.01 -5.56 -13.79
N LYS A 463 -23.89 -6.44 -13.26
CA LYS A 463 -25.33 -6.36 -13.55
C LYS A 463 -25.94 -5.04 -13.08
N ILE A 464 -25.55 -4.56 -11.89
CA ILE A 464 -26.00 -3.26 -11.35
C ILE A 464 -25.52 -2.10 -12.24
N PHE A 465 -24.26 -2.12 -12.67
CA PHE A 465 -23.74 -1.10 -13.58
C PHE A 465 -24.41 -1.16 -14.95
N ASN A 466 -24.63 -2.33 -15.54
CA ASN A 466 -25.38 -2.48 -16.80
C ASN A 466 -26.82 -1.93 -16.68
N ASP A 467 -27.53 -2.20 -15.58
CA ASP A 467 -28.88 -1.66 -15.34
C ASP A 467 -28.88 -0.12 -15.37
N GLU A 468 -27.91 0.52 -14.72
CA GLU A 468 -27.82 1.99 -14.64
C GLU A 468 -27.18 2.64 -15.88
N PHE A 469 -26.38 1.89 -16.66
CA PHE A 469 -25.75 2.34 -17.92
C PHE A 469 -26.58 2.03 -19.17
N ALA A 470 -27.78 1.46 -19.05
CA ALA A 470 -28.65 1.06 -20.17
C ALA A 470 -28.64 2.04 -21.37
N GLY A 471 -28.17 1.57 -22.54
CA GLY A 471 -27.94 2.35 -23.75
C GLY A 471 -26.52 2.94 -23.92
N ASP A 472 -25.61 2.69 -22.98
CA ASP A 472 -24.21 3.17 -22.93
C ASP A 472 -23.25 2.09 -22.35
N GLU A 473 -23.71 0.84 -22.27
CA GLU A 473 -23.02 -0.30 -21.62
C GLU A 473 -21.69 -0.66 -22.31
N ALA A 474 -21.52 -0.27 -23.57
CA ALA A 474 -20.31 -0.53 -24.35
C ALA A 474 -19.04 0.00 -23.69
N ARG A 475 -19.14 1.14 -22.97
CA ARG A 475 -18.05 1.80 -22.23
C ARG A 475 -17.57 1.03 -21.01
N LEU A 476 -18.37 0.08 -20.50
CA LEU A 476 -18.00 -0.70 -19.33
C LEU A 476 -17.02 -1.80 -19.73
N ILE A 477 -15.88 -1.90 -19.05
CA ILE A 477 -14.86 -2.95 -19.21
C ILE A 477 -14.74 -3.73 -17.89
N PRO A 478 -15.63 -4.69 -17.60
CA PRO A 478 -15.53 -5.45 -16.37
C PRO A 478 -14.36 -6.43 -16.39
N LEU A 479 -13.75 -6.61 -15.24
CA LEU A 479 -12.60 -7.49 -15.06
C LEU A 479 -12.60 -8.16 -13.69
N VAL A 480 -11.80 -9.21 -13.55
CA VAL A 480 -11.52 -9.86 -12.27
C VAL A 480 -10.01 -9.95 -12.07
N ALA A 481 -9.54 -9.59 -10.87
CA ALA A 481 -8.14 -9.73 -10.47
C ALA A 481 -7.82 -11.18 -10.06
N GLY A 482 -6.99 -11.85 -10.86
CA GLY A 482 -6.42 -13.16 -10.55
C GLY A 482 -4.99 -13.07 -10.00
N PHE A 483 -4.35 -14.20 -9.76
CA PHE A 483 -2.97 -14.27 -9.25
C PHE A 483 -2.03 -14.92 -10.27
N VAL A 484 -0.93 -14.24 -10.61
CA VAL A 484 0.02 -14.70 -11.65
C VAL A 484 0.69 -16.03 -11.29
N ALA A 485 1.01 -16.26 -10.01
CA ALA A 485 1.74 -17.44 -9.56
C ALA A 485 0.86 -18.71 -9.44
N ILE A 486 -0.47 -18.59 -9.46
CA ILE A 486 -1.41 -19.72 -9.34
C ILE A 486 -2.41 -19.72 -10.53
N PRO A 487 -1.98 -20.12 -11.75
CA PRO A 487 -2.87 -20.15 -12.92
C PRO A 487 -4.11 -21.04 -12.75
N ASP A 488 -4.02 -22.07 -11.90
CA ASP A 488 -5.09 -23.04 -11.67
C ASP A 488 -6.23 -22.44 -10.81
N LEU A 489 -5.94 -21.41 -9.99
CA LEU A 489 -6.94 -20.57 -9.33
C LEU A 489 -7.68 -19.71 -10.37
N ASN A 490 -6.92 -19.08 -11.29
CA ASN A 490 -7.49 -18.26 -12.37
C ASN A 490 -8.43 -19.09 -13.26
N GLU A 491 -8.05 -20.33 -13.62
CA GLU A 491 -8.91 -21.26 -14.36
C GLU A 491 -10.21 -21.56 -13.60
N SER A 492 -10.14 -21.88 -12.30
CA SER A 492 -11.33 -22.15 -11.46
C SER A 492 -12.27 -20.94 -11.37
N MET A 493 -11.71 -19.73 -11.28
CA MET A 493 -12.45 -18.47 -11.28
C MET A 493 -13.15 -18.22 -12.63
N MET A 494 -12.46 -18.40 -13.75
CA MET A 494 -13.05 -18.15 -15.07
C MET A 494 -14.09 -19.24 -15.44
N ALA A 495 -13.88 -20.49 -15.03
CA ALA A 495 -14.88 -21.56 -15.15
C ALA A 495 -16.18 -21.22 -14.42
N ALA A 496 -16.11 -20.59 -13.23
CA ALA A 496 -17.27 -20.23 -12.43
C ALA A 496 -18.22 -19.23 -13.12
N MET A 497 -17.72 -18.41 -14.06
CA MET A 497 -18.56 -17.52 -14.87
C MET A 497 -19.57 -18.27 -15.75
N SER A 498 -19.27 -19.53 -16.08
CA SER A 498 -20.10 -20.39 -16.94
C SER A 498 -21.12 -21.23 -16.15
N ASP A 499 -21.09 -21.20 -14.81
CA ASP A 499 -22.04 -21.93 -13.96
C ASP A 499 -23.34 -21.12 -13.81
N PRO A 500 -24.51 -21.62 -14.25
CA PRO A 500 -25.78 -20.90 -14.10
C PRO A 500 -26.23 -20.66 -12.65
N ALA A 501 -25.65 -21.32 -11.66
CA ALA A 501 -25.89 -21.04 -10.24
C ALA A 501 -25.13 -19.79 -9.75
N ILE A 502 -23.95 -19.52 -10.33
CA ILE A 502 -23.11 -18.35 -10.02
C ILE A 502 -23.46 -17.18 -10.95
N ASN A 503 -23.83 -17.46 -12.20
CA ASN A 503 -24.15 -16.48 -13.23
C ASN A 503 -25.58 -16.68 -13.80
N PRO A 504 -26.65 -16.58 -12.99
CA PRO A 504 -28.03 -16.79 -13.44
C PRO A 504 -28.54 -15.74 -14.43
N HIS A 505 -27.75 -14.69 -14.70
CA HIS A 505 -28.09 -13.59 -15.61
C HIS A 505 -27.27 -13.59 -16.92
N GLY A 506 -26.31 -14.50 -17.09
CA GLY A 506 -25.45 -14.56 -18.29
C GLY A 506 -24.59 -13.31 -18.49
N VAL A 507 -24.19 -12.67 -17.39
CA VAL A 507 -23.31 -11.49 -17.41
C VAL A 507 -21.89 -11.91 -17.78
N THR A 508 -21.18 -11.09 -18.54
CA THR A 508 -19.82 -11.34 -18.99
C THR A 508 -18.85 -10.33 -18.39
N ILE A 509 -17.62 -10.76 -18.07
CA ILE A 509 -16.48 -9.85 -17.96
C ILE A 509 -15.75 -9.79 -19.31
N LYS A 510 -14.83 -8.83 -19.47
CA LYS A 510 -14.01 -8.67 -20.68
C LYS A 510 -12.53 -9.01 -20.47
N ALA A 511 -12.02 -8.94 -19.24
CA ALA A 511 -10.60 -9.16 -18.97
C ALA A 511 -10.30 -9.95 -17.68
N LEU A 512 -9.21 -10.71 -17.72
CA LEU A 512 -8.50 -11.25 -16.56
C LEU A 512 -7.30 -10.34 -16.27
N ALA A 513 -7.25 -9.77 -15.07
CA ALA A 513 -6.17 -8.85 -14.66
C ALA A 513 -5.20 -9.52 -13.67
N LEU A 514 -3.90 -9.28 -13.83
CA LEU A 514 -2.83 -9.85 -12.98
C LEU A 514 -1.84 -8.78 -12.46
N GLY A 515 -1.03 -9.15 -11.46
CA GLY A 515 0.21 -8.44 -11.13
C GLY A 515 1.39 -8.98 -11.96
N ALA A 516 2.14 -8.10 -12.65
CA ALA A 516 3.27 -8.50 -13.50
C ALA A 516 4.60 -7.92 -13.00
N TYR A 517 5.27 -8.66 -12.10
CA TYR A 517 6.47 -8.23 -11.40
C TYR A 517 7.73 -9.01 -11.74
N PHE A 518 8.84 -8.30 -11.97
CA PHE A 518 10.17 -8.90 -12.09
C PHE A 518 11.08 -8.56 -10.89
N GLY A 519 12.01 -9.46 -10.58
CA GLY A 519 13.05 -9.25 -9.56
C GLY A 519 12.61 -9.44 -8.11
N GLY A 520 11.43 -10.02 -7.85
CA GLY A 520 10.87 -10.21 -6.51
C GLY A 520 11.83 -10.89 -5.53
N GLU A 521 12.41 -12.03 -5.92
CA GLU A 521 13.30 -12.80 -5.04
C GLU A 521 14.75 -12.28 -4.97
N VAL A 522 15.13 -11.23 -5.71
CA VAL A 522 16.54 -10.83 -5.86
C VAL A 522 17.19 -10.39 -4.54
N LEU A 523 16.43 -9.74 -3.65
CA LEU A 523 16.94 -9.37 -2.32
C LEU A 523 16.75 -10.51 -1.29
N ASN A 524 15.74 -11.36 -1.47
CA ASN A 524 15.54 -12.56 -0.63
C ASN A 524 16.67 -13.58 -0.86
N GLU A 525 17.02 -13.86 -2.13
CA GLU A 525 18.19 -14.65 -2.56
C GLU A 525 19.49 -14.09 -1.96
N ALA A 526 19.67 -12.77 -1.98
CA ALA A 526 20.87 -12.13 -1.45
C ALA A 526 21.00 -12.27 0.08
N ALA A 527 19.91 -12.05 0.82
CA ALA A 527 19.90 -12.19 2.28
C ALA A 527 20.08 -13.66 2.72
N TYR A 528 19.35 -14.60 2.12
CA TYR A 528 19.44 -16.02 2.46
C TYR A 528 20.86 -16.59 2.28
N ASN A 529 21.58 -16.12 1.26
CA ASN A 529 22.94 -16.58 0.96
C ASN A 529 24.05 -15.78 1.67
N GLY A 530 23.73 -14.84 2.57
CA GLY A 530 24.73 -14.02 3.27
C GLY A 530 25.52 -13.08 2.35
N LEU A 531 24.85 -12.54 1.32
CA LEU A 531 25.46 -11.70 0.28
C LEU A 531 25.16 -10.20 0.47
N GLU A 532 24.61 -9.78 1.60
CA GLU A 532 24.15 -8.41 1.83
C GLU A 532 25.29 -7.40 1.72
N ASP A 533 26.51 -7.76 2.15
CA ASP A 533 27.73 -6.97 1.95
C ASP A 533 28.25 -7.03 0.51
N SER A 534 28.31 -8.22 -0.07
CA SER A 534 29.05 -8.49 -1.31
C SER A 534 28.27 -8.13 -2.59
N ILE A 535 26.95 -8.31 -2.62
CA ILE A 535 26.15 -8.14 -3.84
C ILE A 535 26.20 -6.71 -4.39
N THR A 536 26.47 -6.56 -5.68
CA THR A 536 26.52 -5.25 -6.34
C THR A 536 25.19 -4.88 -7.00
N VAL A 537 25.00 -3.57 -7.24
CA VAL A 537 23.88 -3.04 -8.05
C VAL A 537 23.84 -3.68 -9.46
N THR A 538 24.99 -4.05 -10.02
CA THR A 538 25.07 -4.73 -11.31
C THR A 538 24.52 -6.15 -11.26
N GLU A 539 24.79 -6.90 -10.18
CA GLU A 539 24.25 -8.25 -10.00
C GLU A 539 22.75 -8.22 -9.70
N ILE A 540 22.29 -7.31 -8.83
CA ILE A 540 20.86 -7.08 -8.56
C ILE A 540 20.11 -6.81 -9.88
N LEU A 541 20.59 -5.89 -10.71
CA LEU A 541 19.95 -5.57 -11.99
C LEU A 541 20.03 -6.71 -13.00
N LYS A 542 21.10 -7.51 -12.99
CA LYS A 542 21.23 -8.68 -13.84
C LYS A 542 20.23 -9.78 -13.43
N GLN A 543 20.16 -10.12 -12.13
CA GLN A 543 19.25 -11.15 -11.63
C GLN A 543 17.79 -10.73 -11.80
N ALA A 544 17.47 -9.44 -11.61
CA ALA A 544 16.15 -8.90 -11.86
C ALA A 544 15.75 -9.05 -13.35
N ARG A 545 16.63 -8.69 -14.29
CA ARG A 545 16.39 -8.89 -15.73
C ARG A 545 16.33 -10.37 -16.12
N ASP A 546 17.21 -11.20 -15.57
CA ASP A 546 17.17 -12.66 -15.75
C ASP A 546 15.78 -13.22 -15.40
N SER A 547 15.12 -12.74 -14.33
CA SER A 547 13.80 -13.25 -13.89
C SER A 547 12.63 -12.95 -14.84
N ILE A 548 12.81 -12.07 -15.83
CA ILE A 548 11.74 -11.72 -16.80
C ILE A 548 11.46 -12.92 -17.71
N THR A 549 12.51 -13.59 -18.22
CA THR A 549 12.41 -14.65 -19.25
C THR A 549 13.25 -15.91 -18.97
N ARG A 550 14.14 -15.92 -17.97
CA ARG A 550 15.03 -17.07 -17.71
C ARG A 550 14.58 -17.91 -16.52
N ASP A 551 13.90 -19.00 -16.81
CA ASP A 551 13.62 -20.08 -15.86
C ASP A 551 14.90 -20.59 -15.15
N ARG A 552 14.73 -21.15 -13.96
CA ARG A 552 15.77 -21.78 -13.13
C ARG A 552 15.34 -23.19 -12.70
N PRO A 553 15.08 -24.13 -13.63
CA PRO A 553 14.49 -25.43 -13.30
C PRO A 553 15.41 -26.33 -12.46
N ASP A 554 16.73 -26.12 -12.54
CA ASP A 554 17.75 -26.89 -11.81
C ASP A 554 17.94 -26.46 -10.35
N TYR A 555 17.13 -25.51 -9.84
CA TYR A 555 17.24 -24.99 -8.48
C TYR A 555 16.37 -25.81 -7.51
N GLU A 556 16.93 -26.88 -6.93
CA GLU A 556 16.20 -27.82 -6.05
C GLU A 556 15.89 -27.27 -4.63
N ASP A 557 15.35 -26.05 -4.52
CA ASP A 557 14.84 -25.51 -3.25
C ASP A 557 13.32 -25.21 -3.33
N PRO A 558 12.47 -25.84 -2.48
CA PRO A 558 11.02 -25.64 -2.50
C PRO A 558 10.49 -24.24 -2.18
N SER A 559 11.34 -23.30 -1.76
CA SER A 559 10.95 -21.93 -1.40
C SER A 559 11.06 -20.90 -2.53
N TYR A 560 11.48 -21.31 -3.74
CA TYR A 560 11.81 -20.39 -4.84
C TYR A 560 10.89 -20.53 -6.06
N GLN A 561 10.73 -19.43 -6.80
CA GLN A 561 10.11 -19.44 -8.13
C GLN A 561 11.11 -19.95 -9.17
N ASN A 562 11.05 -21.25 -9.47
CA ASN A 562 11.93 -21.89 -10.47
C ASN A 562 11.58 -21.52 -11.93
N HIS A 563 10.55 -20.70 -12.13
CA HIS A 563 10.07 -20.24 -13.43
C HIS A 563 10.16 -18.71 -13.55
N SER A 564 10.34 -18.24 -14.79
CA SER A 564 10.33 -16.83 -15.13
C SER A 564 8.92 -16.21 -15.09
N LEU A 565 8.86 -14.88 -15.02
CA LEU A 565 7.61 -14.13 -15.16
C LEU A 565 6.87 -14.48 -16.46
N GLN A 566 7.61 -14.63 -17.58
CA GLN A 566 7.08 -15.03 -18.88
C GLN A 566 6.31 -16.37 -18.84
N TYR A 567 6.83 -17.39 -18.15
CA TYR A 567 6.16 -18.69 -18.00
C TYR A 567 4.78 -18.57 -17.34
N TYR A 568 4.68 -17.79 -16.26
CA TYR A 568 3.42 -17.60 -15.53
C TYR A 568 2.40 -16.77 -16.33
N ILE A 569 2.86 -15.76 -17.07
CA ILE A 569 2.00 -14.98 -17.98
C ILE A 569 1.48 -15.87 -19.10
N GLN A 570 2.34 -16.65 -19.78
CA GLN A 570 1.93 -17.53 -20.88
C GLN A 570 0.91 -18.59 -20.42
N ARG A 571 1.06 -19.15 -19.20
CA ARG A 571 0.04 -20.03 -18.60
C ARG A 571 -1.29 -19.31 -18.39
N SER A 572 -1.26 -18.08 -17.88
CA SER A 572 -2.47 -17.30 -17.60
C SER A 572 -3.14 -16.77 -18.87
N LYS A 573 -2.37 -16.49 -19.93
CA LYS A 573 -2.88 -16.17 -21.27
C LYS A 573 -3.67 -17.34 -21.86
N ALA A 574 -3.18 -18.57 -21.69
CA ALA A 574 -3.89 -19.78 -22.09
C ALA A 574 -5.17 -20.08 -21.26
N VAL A 575 -5.35 -19.43 -20.11
CA VAL A 575 -6.63 -19.36 -19.39
C VAL A 575 -7.53 -18.29 -20.04
N ALA A 576 -7.04 -17.05 -20.18
CA ALA A 576 -7.82 -15.95 -20.77
C ALA A 576 -8.37 -16.29 -22.17
N ASP A 577 -7.54 -16.88 -23.04
CA ASP A 577 -7.92 -17.33 -24.39
C ASP A 577 -8.97 -18.46 -24.41
N ARG A 578 -9.13 -19.20 -23.31
CA ARG A 578 -10.17 -20.24 -23.19
C ARG A 578 -11.56 -19.66 -22.95
N TYR A 579 -11.62 -18.47 -22.35
CA TYR A 579 -12.84 -17.80 -21.90
C TYR A 579 -13.16 -16.52 -22.70
N ASP A 580 -12.46 -16.29 -23.81
CA ASP A 580 -12.61 -15.13 -24.71
C ASP A 580 -12.38 -13.79 -23.98
N LEU A 581 -11.32 -13.74 -23.16
CA LEU A 581 -10.95 -12.58 -22.34
C LEU A 581 -9.61 -11.97 -22.75
N ASP A 582 -9.51 -10.65 -22.62
CA ASP A 582 -8.22 -9.95 -22.61
C ASP A 582 -7.40 -10.34 -21.38
N LEU A 583 -6.09 -10.56 -21.56
CA LEU A 583 -5.16 -10.62 -20.44
C LEU A 583 -4.53 -9.23 -20.23
N ILE A 584 -4.83 -8.60 -19.10
CA ILE A 584 -4.32 -7.27 -18.73
C ILE A 584 -3.54 -7.34 -17.41
N THR A 585 -2.88 -6.26 -17.01
CA THR A 585 -2.40 -6.12 -15.62
C THR A 585 -3.23 -5.11 -14.83
N TYR A 586 -3.47 -5.39 -13.55
CA TYR A 586 -3.92 -4.36 -12.60
C TYR A 586 -2.73 -3.59 -11.99
N GLU A 587 -1.54 -4.21 -12.01
CA GLU A 587 -0.27 -3.56 -11.71
C GLU A 587 0.94 -4.34 -12.25
N GLY A 588 2.11 -3.72 -12.25
CA GLY A 588 3.36 -4.37 -12.64
C GLY A 588 4.56 -3.45 -12.66
N GLY A 589 5.73 -4.03 -12.90
CA GLY A 589 7.02 -3.35 -12.91
C GLY A 589 8.12 -4.18 -12.25
N GLN A 590 9.07 -3.52 -11.61
CA GLN A 590 10.03 -4.19 -10.73
C GLN A 590 9.44 -4.43 -9.33
N HIS A 591 9.97 -5.44 -8.63
CA HIS A 591 9.73 -5.73 -7.21
C HIS A 591 11.08 -6.00 -6.48
N ILE A 592 12.09 -5.15 -6.71
CA ILE A 592 13.41 -5.27 -6.05
C ILE A 592 13.31 -4.67 -4.63
N VAL A 593 12.71 -5.45 -3.73
CA VAL A 593 12.53 -5.22 -2.29
C VAL A 593 12.62 -6.58 -1.59
N GLN A 594 12.88 -6.60 -0.29
CA GLN A 594 12.88 -7.83 0.51
C GLN A 594 11.45 -8.12 0.99
N SER A 595 10.98 -9.37 0.88
CA SER A 595 9.58 -9.71 1.16
C SER A 595 9.27 -9.73 2.67
N SER A 596 8.03 -9.37 3.03
CA SER A 596 7.53 -9.45 4.41
C SER A 596 7.61 -10.89 4.95
N GLY A 597 8.44 -11.10 5.96
CA GLY A 597 8.78 -12.43 6.49
C GLY A 597 10.28 -12.61 6.75
N TRP A 598 11.12 -11.78 6.12
CA TRP A 598 12.49 -11.53 6.54
C TRP A 598 12.56 -10.28 7.42
N ASP A 599 13.54 -10.23 8.34
CA ASP A 599 13.92 -8.98 9.00
C ASP A 599 14.52 -8.03 7.93
N ALA A 600 13.72 -7.07 7.46
CA ALA A 600 14.02 -6.29 6.26
C ALA A 600 15.31 -5.47 6.42
N ASN A 601 16.36 -5.86 5.70
CA ASN A 601 17.70 -5.33 5.87
C ASN A 601 17.83 -3.97 5.14
N GLU A 602 17.80 -2.86 5.88
CA GLU A 602 17.84 -1.50 5.31
C GLU A 602 19.08 -1.23 4.44
N PHE A 603 20.21 -1.87 4.73
CA PHE A 603 21.43 -1.74 3.94
C PHE A 603 21.32 -2.45 2.59
N LEU A 604 20.74 -3.66 2.55
CA LEU A 604 20.42 -4.37 1.32
C LEU A 604 19.30 -3.66 0.53
N GLY A 605 18.25 -3.19 1.23
CA GLY A 605 17.20 -2.34 0.67
C GLY A 605 17.75 -1.06 0.03
N THR A 606 18.76 -0.45 0.65
CA THR A 606 19.49 0.69 0.08
C THR A 606 20.23 0.34 -1.22
N LYS A 607 20.72 -0.90 -1.38
CA LYS A 607 21.23 -1.39 -2.68
C LYS A 607 20.08 -1.56 -3.70
N GLY A 608 18.90 -2.01 -3.28
CA GLY A 608 17.68 -2.04 -4.10
C GLY A 608 17.22 -0.65 -4.58
N VAL A 609 17.22 0.36 -3.71
CA VAL A 609 16.95 1.77 -4.07
C VAL A 609 17.99 2.30 -5.07
N ARG A 610 19.27 1.94 -4.91
CA ARG A 610 20.33 2.30 -5.88
C ARG A 610 20.14 1.63 -7.24
N ALA A 611 19.71 0.36 -7.27
CA ALA A 611 19.36 -0.33 -8.51
C ALA A 611 18.17 0.32 -9.23
N ASN A 612 17.14 0.75 -8.48
CA ASN A 612 16.00 1.48 -9.04
C ASN A 612 16.35 2.84 -9.66
N ARG A 613 17.44 3.46 -9.18
CA ARG A 613 18.00 4.74 -9.68
C ARG A 613 19.08 4.57 -10.76
N ASP A 614 19.42 3.35 -11.15
CA ASP A 614 20.42 3.07 -12.20
C ASP A 614 19.81 3.25 -13.60
N ALA A 615 20.60 3.77 -14.54
CA ALA A 615 20.16 3.99 -15.92
C ALA A 615 19.65 2.71 -16.61
N ARG A 616 20.19 1.53 -16.25
CA ARG A 616 19.80 0.22 -16.77
C ARG A 616 18.41 -0.24 -16.34
N MET A 617 17.78 0.44 -15.38
CA MET A 617 16.36 0.23 -15.04
C MET A 617 15.43 0.63 -16.20
N TYR A 618 15.87 1.52 -17.10
CA TYR A 618 15.18 1.80 -18.36
C TYR A 618 15.11 0.54 -19.23
N ASP A 619 16.25 -0.13 -19.46
CA ASP A 619 16.34 -1.32 -20.30
C ASP A 619 15.49 -2.47 -19.72
N ALA A 620 15.53 -2.67 -18.40
CA ALA A 620 14.72 -3.69 -17.72
C ALA A 620 13.22 -3.48 -17.89
N TYR A 621 12.74 -2.23 -17.87
CA TYR A 621 11.33 -1.91 -18.16
C TYR A 621 10.99 -2.12 -19.65
N ARG A 622 11.93 -1.89 -20.57
CA ARG A 622 11.72 -2.17 -22.01
C ARG A 622 11.66 -3.67 -22.29
N GLU A 623 12.46 -4.48 -21.61
CA GLU A 623 12.39 -5.94 -21.66
C GLU A 623 11.07 -6.47 -21.09
N LEU A 624 10.63 -5.96 -19.93
CA LEU A 624 9.32 -6.30 -19.33
C LEU A 624 8.16 -6.04 -20.30
N LEU A 625 8.12 -4.85 -20.91
CA LEU A 625 7.03 -4.44 -21.80
C LEU A 625 7.03 -5.22 -23.12
N SER A 626 8.22 -5.51 -23.69
CA SER A 626 8.38 -6.40 -24.86
C SER A 626 7.88 -7.82 -24.56
N MET A 627 8.34 -8.39 -23.44
CA MET A 627 7.95 -9.73 -23.02
C MET A 627 6.43 -9.83 -22.79
N TRP A 628 5.85 -8.82 -22.14
CA TRP A 628 4.40 -8.74 -21.88
C TRP A 628 3.59 -8.70 -23.18
N THR A 629 3.79 -7.67 -24.02
CA THR A 629 2.94 -7.47 -25.21
C THR A 629 3.29 -8.41 -26.36
N THR A 630 4.57 -8.54 -26.69
CA THR A 630 5.02 -9.10 -27.96
C THR A 630 5.34 -10.59 -27.88
N GLU A 631 5.84 -11.07 -26.74
CA GLU A 631 6.25 -12.46 -26.55
C GLU A 631 5.23 -13.30 -25.78
N SER A 632 4.31 -12.66 -25.05
CA SER A 632 3.28 -13.31 -24.23
C SER A 632 1.84 -12.93 -24.59
N GLY A 633 1.66 -11.94 -25.49
CA GLY A 633 0.35 -11.54 -26.00
C GLY A 633 -0.55 -10.83 -24.98
N GLY A 634 0.02 -10.22 -23.94
CA GLY A 634 -0.74 -9.38 -23.00
C GLY A 634 -1.18 -8.06 -23.62
N GLY A 635 -2.36 -7.58 -23.24
CA GLY A 635 -2.94 -6.31 -23.67
C GLY A 635 -2.45 -5.15 -22.82
N LEU A 636 -3.39 -4.36 -22.28
CA LEU A 636 -3.12 -3.24 -21.37
C LEU A 636 -2.15 -3.62 -20.23
N PHE A 637 -1.11 -2.81 -20.06
CA PHE A 637 -0.17 -2.89 -18.93
C PHE A 637 -0.37 -1.69 -17.98
N VAL A 638 -0.89 -1.91 -16.77
CA VAL A 638 -0.92 -0.90 -15.70
C VAL A 638 0.39 -0.94 -14.91
N HIS A 639 1.12 0.17 -14.84
CA HIS A 639 2.29 0.30 -13.96
C HIS A 639 1.88 0.61 -12.51
N TYR A 640 2.53 -0.05 -11.54
CA TYR A 640 2.09 -0.07 -10.13
C TYR A 640 1.72 1.27 -9.53
N SER A 641 2.51 2.33 -9.69
CA SER A 641 2.15 3.63 -9.11
C SER A 641 2.85 4.79 -9.80
N PHE A 642 2.09 5.86 -10.08
CA PHE A 642 2.57 7.01 -10.83
C PHE A 642 3.69 7.78 -10.11
N VAL A 643 3.46 8.19 -8.85
CA VAL A 643 4.47 8.87 -8.01
C VAL A 643 4.49 8.27 -6.62
N LEU A 644 5.64 7.76 -6.19
CA LEU A 644 5.83 7.20 -4.85
C LEU A 644 7.29 7.33 -4.39
N LYS A 645 7.50 7.80 -3.15
CA LYS A 645 8.83 7.94 -2.54
C LYS A 645 9.48 6.55 -2.37
N PRO A 646 10.77 6.37 -2.74
CA PRO A 646 11.45 5.10 -2.53
C PRO A 646 11.84 4.90 -1.05
N SER A 647 11.59 3.70 -0.54
CA SER A 647 12.00 3.23 0.78
C SER A 647 12.99 2.05 0.64
N PRO A 648 14.02 1.95 1.50
CA PRO A 648 14.81 0.73 1.62
C PRO A 648 13.99 -0.48 2.07
N LEU A 649 13.02 -0.26 2.97
CA LEU A 649 12.21 -1.33 3.57
C LEU A 649 10.97 -1.66 2.73
N TRP A 650 10.28 -0.63 2.22
CA TRP A 650 8.99 -0.75 1.51
C TRP A 650 9.12 -0.65 -0.02
N GLY A 651 10.34 -0.76 -0.55
CA GLY A 651 10.60 -0.78 -1.99
C GLY A 651 10.51 0.57 -2.68
N SER A 652 10.56 0.55 -4.02
CA SER A 652 10.77 1.75 -4.85
C SER A 652 9.83 1.81 -6.05
N PHE A 653 8.54 1.55 -5.84
CA PHE A 653 7.63 1.18 -6.93
C PHE A 653 7.20 2.32 -7.88
N GLY A 654 7.32 3.59 -7.48
CA GLY A 654 6.88 4.74 -8.28
C GLY A 654 7.57 4.86 -9.65
N ALA A 655 6.83 5.30 -10.69
CA ALA A 655 7.41 5.69 -11.98
C ALA A 655 8.22 6.99 -11.85
N LEU A 656 7.73 7.89 -11.01
CA LEU A 656 8.41 9.06 -10.46
C LEU A 656 8.60 8.90 -8.94
N GLU A 657 9.69 9.43 -8.39
CA GLU A 657 9.92 9.45 -6.94
C GLU A 657 9.18 10.62 -6.24
N PHE A 658 9.01 11.73 -6.96
CA PHE A 658 8.32 12.95 -6.53
C PHE A 658 7.81 13.72 -7.76
N MET A 659 6.76 14.53 -7.60
CA MET A 659 6.08 15.20 -8.72
C MET A 659 7.04 16.02 -9.62
N GLY A 660 8.00 16.71 -9.01
CA GLY A 660 9.04 17.53 -9.66
C GLY A 660 10.10 16.76 -10.46
N GLN A 661 10.19 15.42 -10.36
CA GLN A 661 11.35 14.67 -10.84
C GLN A 661 11.55 14.81 -12.37
N SER A 662 12.78 15.09 -12.79
CA SER A 662 13.16 15.24 -14.19
C SER A 662 13.19 13.90 -14.93
N SER A 663 12.60 13.81 -16.13
CA SER A 663 12.56 12.58 -16.95
C SER A 663 13.93 12.01 -17.33
N ALA A 664 14.99 12.82 -17.27
CA ALA A 664 16.37 12.35 -17.42
C ALA A 664 16.81 11.36 -16.32
N LYS A 665 16.27 11.50 -15.10
CA LYS A 665 16.53 10.66 -13.92
C LYS A 665 15.42 9.64 -13.64
N ALA A 666 14.18 9.92 -14.06
CA ALA A 666 13.05 9.02 -13.89
C ALA A 666 13.06 7.90 -14.95
N HIS A 667 13.96 6.94 -14.81
CA HIS A 667 14.22 5.91 -15.84
C HIS A 667 12.99 5.04 -16.14
N LYS A 668 12.14 4.75 -15.14
CA LYS A 668 10.88 4.02 -15.28
C LYS A 668 9.83 4.80 -16.06
N PHE A 669 9.48 6.00 -15.59
CA PHE A 669 8.57 6.92 -16.30
C PHE A 669 9.00 7.16 -17.75
N ARG A 670 10.31 7.29 -17.99
CA ARG A 670 10.87 7.40 -19.34
C ARG A 670 10.61 6.12 -20.17
N ALA A 671 10.91 4.93 -19.64
CA ALA A 671 10.70 3.67 -20.37
C ALA A 671 9.22 3.45 -20.75
N LEU A 672 8.29 3.70 -19.81
CA LEU A 672 6.84 3.61 -20.04
C LEU A 672 6.39 4.59 -21.13
N ARG A 673 6.73 5.88 -21.00
CA ARG A 673 6.38 6.92 -21.96
C ARG A 673 6.95 6.65 -23.36
N ASP A 674 8.21 6.23 -23.42
CA ASP A 674 8.90 6.04 -24.69
C ASP A 674 8.33 4.80 -25.42
N TYR A 675 7.89 3.76 -24.68
CA TYR A 675 7.16 2.61 -25.22
C TYR A 675 5.81 3.02 -25.84
N MET A 676 4.97 3.78 -25.12
CA MET A 676 3.71 4.33 -25.65
C MET A 676 3.91 5.18 -26.91
N SER A 677 5.08 5.77 -27.09
CA SER A 677 5.43 6.60 -28.26
C SER A 677 6.03 5.83 -29.44
N GLY A 678 6.32 4.53 -29.28
CA GLY A 678 6.98 3.70 -30.31
C GLY A 678 8.46 4.04 -30.54
N GLN A 679 9.15 4.59 -29.52
CA GLN A 679 10.60 4.90 -29.53
C GLN A 679 11.43 3.76 -28.96
#